data_AF-A0A438NI26-F1
#
_entry.id   AF-A0A438NI26-F1
#
_cell.length_a   1.000
_cell.length_b   1.000
_cell.length_c   1.000
_cell.angle_alpha   90.00
_cell.angle_beta   90.00
_cell.angle_gamma   90.00
#
_symmetry.space_group_name_H-M   'P 1'
#
loop_
_entity.id
_entity.type
_entity.pdbx_description
1 polymer ?
#
loop_
_entity_poly.entity_id
_entity_poly.type
_entity_poly.pdbx_seq_one_letter_code
_entity_poly.pdbx_strand_id
1 'polypeptide(L)'
;MAPPVRISTNNLPFKPSSFNPARIRTYVFRLPLFTRLILFAIIAFWILELQTVWSVIQWGSLIPKEVGLSSMYRLNTYPLIHLGFFHMLMDTLCLIPLLERFEAEWGTLNSAALFMGPLGQIPAALYLLLDYVVLRDNTPVLGASIWVFLLLASESIKTYRANPYLEIAGQKIPTWITPLALLLVIWVLIPNTSFLGHLSGAIAGYLWGLGYIRFLAPPEKVLRWIEGKLNLLGRLPHYVSVDQKTYGRYGVLPSSSTSGPENALTKLRRDDPQLLRIPPYLSLLAVIGGVIWILLLPLQEYSRRTYISENALLPGQVHTYFGGSEQHIFRAYKHELSTVFEAPYSNGTSSPQETRLVQDSKSAKIQQLFQSAGLKTARQRYSYTSSGNTYEGENVHAILHAPRGDGTEAIVLLAAMSNIDGAKNINGVTLLISLARYFKRWSLWSKDIIFLVTPDSTTGPQAWMDAYHSTHDPSHVQAISLKSGAIQGVVCIDYPFEHRFEDFHIAYDGINGALPNLDLFNTAVTIATGQMGIGASIQFQHEYTQKENQGSYPARLQTLVKGMSSQALGHATGPHSSFMSYHIDAITLTAIGNGWQDEMAFGRTVESICRSLNNLLEKLHQSFFFYLLMQTNRFVSIGTYLPSAMAIAASYTIMAIHLWVVSAYKKVPRSIAAPDIVAQKEQTLLKEASDSDAKNAPRSFPTLEPVDRKLMLPITLVTAVQLGSLIPLYLLTTLGVSSLPITFTILSLCTLVLPAILASIITSSPSNSPTVEEFTLIKSLSLLVLGLSLTVLATLNFSLSMVLGLICIPLAFVDRMPNRPLLATLQYLLLVILSPAGVAAGLLGYAHVALGKDGLLLEWLARFAFGFNIWGSWGVPVGQYTIHTGSSNITIYNDPETSSGQPLQRAFCKICGSKISASTPLNKDIISIPAGILETAGLEWVPHKEQFCITKAMWVPDFGDRIVQKFKRGPGGEIIKE
;
A
#
# COMPACT_ATOMS: atom_id res chain seq x y z
N MET A 1 -5.44 53.73 -10.72
CA MET A 1 -6.38 52.61 -10.48
C MET A 1 -6.56 51.84 -11.78
N ALA A 2 -6.29 50.53 -11.76
CA ALA A 2 -6.56 49.59 -12.84
C ALA A 2 -7.11 48.31 -12.20
N PRO A 3 -8.02 47.55 -12.86
CA PRO A 3 -8.64 46.39 -12.25
C PRO A 3 -7.64 45.23 -12.06
N PRO A 4 -7.78 44.40 -11.01
CA PRO A 4 -6.87 43.30 -10.76
C PRO A 4 -7.07 42.18 -11.78
N VAL A 5 -5.95 41.67 -12.32
CA VAL A 5 -5.93 40.48 -13.18
C VAL A 5 -6.34 39.26 -12.37
N ARG A 6 -7.45 38.61 -12.75
CA ARG A 6 -7.85 37.31 -12.18
C ARG A 6 -6.90 36.22 -12.65
N ILE A 7 -5.99 35.80 -11.77
CA ILE A 7 -5.19 34.58 -11.98
C ILE A 7 -6.11 33.37 -11.75
N SER A 8 -6.17 32.49 -12.76
CA SER A 8 -7.00 31.28 -12.78
C SER A 8 -6.40 30.18 -11.89
N THR A 9 -7.19 29.63 -10.98
CA THR A 9 -6.77 28.66 -9.95
C THR A 9 -6.69 27.19 -10.43
N ASN A 10 -6.45 26.96 -11.73
CA ASN A 10 -6.61 25.64 -12.35
C ASN A 10 -5.39 24.69 -12.28
N ASN A 11 -4.27 25.08 -11.67
CA ASN A 11 -3.05 24.27 -11.62
C ASN A 11 -2.73 23.75 -10.20
N LEU A 12 -3.40 22.68 -9.79
CA LEU A 12 -3.00 21.81 -8.65
C LEU A 12 -3.32 20.35 -8.98
N PRO A 13 -2.36 19.40 -8.88
CA PRO A 13 -2.61 17.99 -9.15
C PRO A 13 -3.23 17.26 -7.94
N PHE A 14 -4.35 16.57 -8.21
CA PHE A 14 -4.90 15.40 -7.49
C PHE A 14 -4.94 15.38 -5.95
N LYS A 15 -6.03 15.90 -5.38
CA LYS A 15 -6.64 15.32 -4.17
C LYS A 15 -7.17 13.90 -4.45
N PRO A 16 -7.33 13.03 -3.42
CA PRO A 16 -8.02 11.74 -3.57
C PRO A 16 -9.39 11.96 -4.22
N SER A 17 -9.76 11.08 -5.14
CA SER A 17 -10.93 11.27 -5.99
C SER A 17 -12.23 11.05 -5.23
N SER A 18 -12.69 12.10 -4.53
CA SER A 18 -14.12 12.26 -4.29
C SER A 18 -14.83 12.14 -5.63
N PHE A 19 -15.83 11.27 -5.69
CA PHE A 19 -16.65 11.04 -6.87
C PHE A 19 -17.28 12.38 -7.28
N ASN A 20 -16.72 13.02 -8.30
CA ASN A 20 -17.09 14.38 -8.68
C ASN A 20 -17.97 14.31 -9.94
N PRO A 21 -19.31 14.48 -9.82
CA PRO A 21 -20.22 14.37 -10.96
C PRO A 21 -19.88 15.39 -12.05
N ALA A 22 -19.27 16.53 -11.72
CA ALA A 22 -18.86 17.52 -12.71
C ALA A 22 -17.72 17.02 -13.63
N ARG A 23 -16.82 16.14 -13.16
CA ARG A 23 -15.78 15.53 -14.01
C ARG A 23 -16.37 14.52 -14.97
N ILE A 24 -17.25 13.63 -14.50
CA ILE A 24 -17.96 12.66 -15.35
C ILE A 24 -18.82 13.40 -16.39
N ARG A 25 -19.59 14.41 -15.95
CA ARG A 25 -20.35 15.31 -16.81
C ARG A 25 -19.47 15.98 -17.87
N THR A 26 -18.29 16.48 -17.50
CA THR A 26 -17.35 17.10 -18.44
C THR A 26 -16.75 16.10 -19.43
N TYR A 27 -16.48 14.86 -19.01
CA TYR A 27 -16.00 13.79 -19.90
C TYR A 27 -17.09 13.40 -20.91
N VAL A 28 -18.31 13.10 -20.44
CA VAL A 28 -19.46 12.76 -21.31
C VAL A 28 -19.78 13.88 -22.31
N PHE A 29 -19.73 15.15 -21.90
CA PHE A 29 -19.92 16.29 -22.81
C PHE A 29 -18.72 16.56 -23.74
N ARG A 30 -17.58 15.90 -23.57
CA ARG A 30 -16.42 15.98 -24.48
C ARG A 30 -16.37 14.84 -25.51
N LEU A 31 -17.17 13.78 -25.33
CA LEU A 31 -17.20 12.64 -26.25
C LEU A 31 -17.42 13.10 -27.72
N PRO A 32 -16.65 12.56 -28.68
CA PRO A 32 -16.88 12.76 -30.11
C PRO A 32 -18.32 12.41 -30.56
N LEU A 33 -18.76 13.02 -31.66
CA LEU A 33 -20.16 13.03 -32.06
C LEU A 33 -20.75 11.64 -32.33
N PHE A 34 -20.08 10.78 -33.09
CA PHE A 34 -20.62 9.45 -33.41
C PHE A 34 -20.67 8.55 -32.17
N THR A 35 -19.64 8.58 -31.33
CA THR A 35 -19.59 7.89 -30.03
C THR A 35 -20.74 8.32 -29.13
N ARG A 36 -21.05 9.62 -29.09
CA ARG A 36 -22.19 10.19 -28.35
C ARG A 36 -23.54 9.74 -28.92
N LEU A 37 -23.68 9.68 -30.25
CA LEU A 37 -24.89 9.21 -30.92
C LEU A 37 -25.14 7.72 -30.69
N ILE A 38 -24.09 6.89 -30.69
CA ILE A 38 -24.19 5.46 -30.35
C ILE A 38 -24.60 5.28 -28.89
N LEU A 39 -23.96 5.98 -27.95
CA LEU A 39 -24.34 5.93 -26.53
C LEU A 39 -25.81 6.36 -26.32
N PHE A 40 -26.23 7.44 -26.97
CA PHE A 40 -27.63 7.88 -26.94
C PHE A 40 -28.58 6.83 -27.53
N ALA A 41 -28.24 6.22 -28.66
CA ALA A 41 -29.05 5.17 -29.29
C ALA A 41 -29.20 3.92 -28.40
N ILE A 42 -28.11 3.47 -27.78
CA ILE A 42 -28.13 2.35 -26.81
C ILE A 42 -29.07 2.65 -25.63
N ILE A 43 -28.94 3.84 -25.03
CA ILE A 43 -29.80 4.26 -23.91
C ILE A 43 -31.25 4.41 -24.36
N ALA A 44 -31.50 4.99 -25.54
CA ALA A 44 -32.84 5.18 -26.09
C ALA A 44 -33.54 3.85 -26.40
N PHE A 45 -32.86 2.88 -27.00
CA PHE A 45 -33.42 1.55 -27.23
C PHE A 45 -33.63 0.77 -25.93
N TRP A 46 -32.75 0.92 -24.93
CA TRP A 46 -32.97 0.34 -23.60
C TRP A 46 -34.19 0.94 -22.90
N ILE A 47 -34.39 2.26 -22.95
CA ILE A 47 -35.60 2.92 -22.45
C ILE A 47 -36.84 2.47 -23.25
N LEU A 48 -36.71 2.27 -24.56
CA LEU A 48 -37.81 1.81 -25.41
C LEU A 48 -38.20 0.35 -25.14
N GLU A 49 -37.34 -0.50 -24.56
CA GLU A 49 -37.75 -1.85 -24.11
C GLU A 49 -38.60 -1.79 -22.82
N LEU A 50 -38.71 -0.65 -22.13
CA LEU A 50 -39.54 -0.51 -20.93
C LEU A 50 -41.05 -0.41 -21.23
N GLN A 51 -41.45 -0.20 -22.49
CA GLN A 51 -42.86 -0.27 -22.90
C GLN A 51 -43.29 -1.70 -23.25
N THR A 52 -44.59 -1.98 -23.12
CA THR A 52 -45.17 -3.33 -23.25
C THR A 52 -45.95 -3.58 -24.54
N VAL A 53 -45.88 -2.66 -25.51
CA VAL A 53 -46.61 -2.71 -26.78
C VAL A 53 -45.95 -3.66 -27.78
N TRP A 54 -44.61 -3.70 -27.81
CA TRP A 54 -43.81 -4.61 -28.64
C TRP A 54 -42.39 -4.74 -28.06
N SER A 55 -41.70 -5.87 -28.28
CA SER A 55 -40.32 -6.04 -27.82
C SER A 55 -39.31 -5.55 -28.87
N VAL A 56 -38.54 -4.55 -28.47
CA VAL A 56 -37.34 -4.04 -29.15
C VAL A 56 -36.23 -5.09 -29.11
N ILE A 57 -36.13 -5.87 -28.03
CA ILE A 57 -35.23 -7.05 -27.95
C ILE A 57 -35.54 -8.04 -29.07
N GLN A 58 -36.82 -8.42 -29.24
CA GLN A 58 -37.21 -9.36 -30.28
C GLN A 58 -37.00 -8.79 -31.69
N TRP A 59 -37.23 -7.50 -31.91
CA TRP A 59 -37.06 -6.83 -33.21
C TRP A 59 -35.60 -6.62 -33.61
N GLY A 60 -34.77 -6.11 -32.70
CA GLY A 60 -33.45 -5.59 -33.05
C GLY A 60 -32.28 -6.55 -32.85
N SER A 61 -32.49 -7.68 -32.14
CA SER A 61 -31.46 -8.72 -31.95
C SER A 61 -31.13 -9.48 -33.24
N LEU A 62 -29.94 -10.09 -33.27
CA LEU A 62 -29.50 -10.95 -34.35
C LEU A 62 -29.95 -12.39 -34.07
N ILE A 63 -31.12 -12.76 -34.63
CA ILE A 63 -31.73 -14.09 -34.49
C ILE A 63 -31.58 -14.85 -35.82
N PRO A 64 -30.80 -15.94 -35.90
CA PRO A 64 -30.47 -16.63 -37.15
C PRO A 64 -31.64 -16.92 -38.10
N LYS A 65 -32.72 -17.52 -37.60
CA LYS A 65 -33.91 -17.92 -38.39
C LYS A 65 -34.81 -16.75 -38.78
N GLU A 66 -34.60 -15.56 -38.21
CA GLU A 66 -35.39 -14.36 -38.52
C GLU A 66 -34.63 -13.36 -39.41
N VAL A 67 -33.39 -13.67 -39.83
CA VAL A 67 -32.66 -12.86 -40.81
C VAL A 67 -33.06 -13.27 -42.23
N GLY A 68 -33.71 -12.34 -42.92
CA GLY A 68 -34.11 -12.43 -44.33
C GLY A 68 -34.13 -11.04 -44.96
N LEU A 69 -34.58 -10.94 -46.22
CA LEU A 69 -34.49 -9.69 -46.99
C LEU A 69 -35.22 -8.49 -46.33
N SER A 70 -36.35 -8.72 -45.67
CA SER A 70 -37.12 -7.69 -44.96
C SER A 70 -36.55 -7.33 -43.58
N SER A 71 -35.62 -8.13 -43.04
CA SER A 71 -35.07 -7.98 -41.68
C SER A 71 -33.55 -7.78 -41.66
N MET A 72 -32.92 -7.46 -42.80
CA MET A 72 -31.48 -7.19 -42.91
C MET A 72 -30.98 -6.07 -41.98
N TYR A 73 -31.87 -5.19 -41.48
CA TYR A 73 -31.52 -4.21 -40.44
C TYR A 73 -30.96 -4.86 -39.16
N ARG A 74 -31.36 -6.11 -38.85
CA ARG A 74 -30.85 -6.90 -37.72
C ARG A 74 -29.32 -7.06 -37.74
N LEU A 75 -28.68 -6.97 -38.91
CA LEU A 75 -27.22 -7.01 -39.07
C LEU A 75 -26.50 -5.76 -38.53
N ASN A 76 -27.24 -4.69 -38.19
CA ASN A 76 -26.72 -3.42 -37.68
C ASN A 76 -27.40 -2.97 -36.37
N THR A 77 -28.62 -3.44 -36.05
CA THR A 77 -29.30 -3.06 -34.80
C THR A 77 -28.82 -3.84 -33.58
N TYR A 78 -28.38 -5.10 -33.75
CA TYR A 78 -28.03 -5.98 -32.63
C TYR A 78 -27.01 -5.41 -31.61
N PRO A 79 -26.01 -4.57 -31.97
CA PRO A 79 -25.06 -4.00 -31.00
C PRO A 79 -25.69 -2.87 -30.16
N LEU A 80 -26.83 -2.33 -30.59
CA LEU A 80 -27.51 -1.23 -29.90
C LEU A 80 -28.50 -1.73 -28.84
N ILE A 81 -28.97 -2.96 -28.97
CA ILE A 81 -30.00 -3.57 -28.12
C ILE A 81 -29.35 -4.36 -26.99
N HIS A 82 -29.86 -4.24 -25.75
CA HIS A 82 -29.24 -4.84 -24.56
C HIS A 82 -30.28 -5.49 -23.64
N LEU A 83 -29.91 -6.61 -23.01
CA LEU A 83 -30.77 -7.35 -22.08
C LEU A 83 -30.72 -6.72 -20.69
N GLY A 84 -31.61 -5.74 -20.46
CA GLY A 84 -31.73 -5.05 -19.17
C GLY A 84 -30.58 -4.09 -18.84
N PHE A 85 -30.69 -3.44 -17.68
CA PHE A 85 -29.84 -2.30 -17.30
C PHE A 85 -28.36 -2.67 -17.13
N PHE A 86 -28.04 -3.78 -16.47
CA PHE A 86 -26.65 -4.12 -16.14
C PHE A 86 -25.83 -4.55 -17.37
N HIS A 87 -26.44 -5.24 -18.33
CA HIS A 87 -25.79 -5.57 -19.60
C HIS A 87 -25.48 -4.29 -20.40
N MET A 88 -26.47 -3.39 -20.52
CA MET A 88 -26.30 -2.06 -21.13
C MET A 88 -25.20 -1.24 -20.46
N LEU A 89 -25.16 -1.21 -19.12
CA LEU A 89 -24.18 -0.44 -18.36
C LEU A 89 -22.75 -0.97 -18.55
N MET A 90 -22.53 -2.29 -18.49
CA MET A 90 -21.19 -2.86 -18.66
C MET A 90 -20.68 -2.69 -20.10
N ASP A 91 -21.53 -2.98 -21.09
CA ASP A 91 -21.16 -2.84 -22.51
C ASP A 91 -20.85 -1.38 -22.87
N THR A 92 -21.62 -0.41 -22.37
CA THR A 92 -21.33 1.02 -22.59
C THR A 92 -20.05 1.49 -21.89
N LEU A 93 -19.78 1.06 -20.65
CA LEU A 93 -18.53 1.37 -19.93
C LEU A 93 -17.29 0.84 -20.66
N CYS A 94 -17.38 -0.35 -21.27
CA CYS A 94 -16.29 -0.92 -22.07
C CYS A 94 -16.18 -0.31 -23.48
N LEU A 95 -17.31 0.05 -24.10
CA LEU A 95 -17.34 0.57 -25.48
C LEU A 95 -16.83 2.01 -25.60
N ILE A 96 -17.25 2.91 -24.71
CA ILE A 96 -16.95 4.36 -24.80
C ILE A 96 -15.45 4.67 -25.02
N PRO A 97 -14.50 4.18 -24.19
CA PRO A 97 -13.08 4.54 -24.35
C PRO A 97 -12.42 3.94 -25.61
N LEU A 98 -13.01 2.87 -26.16
CA LEU A 98 -12.54 2.25 -27.40
C LEU A 98 -13.10 2.96 -28.63
N LEU A 99 -14.38 3.32 -28.59
CA LEU A 99 -15.10 3.95 -29.69
C LEU A 99 -14.72 5.43 -29.85
N GLU A 100 -14.54 6.17 -28.75
CA GLU A 100 -14.06 7.56 -28.82
C GLU A 100 -12.66 7.63 -29.46
N ARG A 101 -11.81 6.65 -29.16
CA ARG A 101 -10.45 6.56 -29.69
C ARG A 101 -10.44 6.15 -31.16
N PHE A 102 -11.32 5.24 -31.56
CA PHE A 102 -11.51 4.92 -32.98
C PHE A 102 -11.97 6.16 -33.76
N GLU A 103 -12.95 6.91 -33.24
CA GLU A 103 -13.46 8.11 -33.88
C GLU A 103 -12.42 9.23 -33.99
N ALA A 104 -11.59 9.43 -32.95
CA ALA A 104 -10.49 10.38 -32.97
C ALA A 104 -9.36 10.03 -33.97
N GLU A 105 -9.17 8.74 -34.26
CA GLU A 105 -8.18 8.23 -35.23
C GLU A 105 -8.72 8.24 -36.67
N TRP A 106 -10.01 7.93 -36.87
CA TRP A 106 -10.58 7.67 -38.19
C TRP A 106 -11.57 8.73 -38.70
N GLY A 107 -12.04 9.64 -37.85
CA GLY A 107 -13.01 10.70 -38.15
C GLY A 107 -14.47 10.25 -38.01
N THR A 108 -15.37 11.20 -37.71
CA THR A 108 -16.79 10.93 -37.39
C THR A 108 -17.54 10.26 -38.56
N LEU A 109 -17.46 10.82 -39.78
CA LEU A 109 -18.20 10.28 -40.94
C LEU A 109 -17.70 8.90 -41.37
N ASN A 110 -16.41 8.64 -41.25
CA ASN A 110 -15.81 7.35 -41.54
C ASN A 110 -16.21 6.30 -40.49
N SER A 111 -16.19 6.67 -39.21
CA SER A 111 -16.61 5.80 -38.11
C SER A 111 -18.09 5.41 -38.26
N ALA A 112 -18.96 6.36 -38.59
CA ALA A 112 -20.35 6.09 -38.89
C ALA A 112 -20.53 5.13 -40.09
N ALA A 113 -19.81 5.38 -41.20
CA ALA A 113 -19.88 4.52 -42.38
C ALA A 113 -19.37 3.08 -42.12
N LEU A 114 -18.34 2.93 -41.29
CA LEU A 114 -17.75 1.63 -40.95
C LEU A 114 -18.64 0.84 -39.97
N PHE A 115 -19.07 1.46 -38.86
CA PHE A 115 -19.83 0.76 -37.81
C PHE A 115 -21.30 0.53 -38.16
N MET A 116 -21.93 1.39 -38.97
CA MET A 116 -23.27 1.14 -39.53
C MET A 116 -23.24 0.30 -40.81
N GLY A 117 -22.06 -0.19 -41.20
CA GLY A 117 -21.83 -1.01 -42.38
C GLY A 117 -20.87 -2.16 -42.06
N PRO A 118 -19.69 -2.25 -42.69
CA PRO A 118 -18.85 -3.44 -42.66
C PRO A 118 -18.40 -3.91 -41.27
N LEU A 119 -18.11 -3.01 -40.32
CA LEU A 119 -17.69 -3.39 -38.96
C LEU A 119 -18.86 -3.84 -38.07
N GLY A 120 -20.10 -3.48 -38.39
CA GLY A 120 -21.30 -4.09 -37.79
C GLY A 120 -21.69 -5.41 -38.44
N GLN A 121 -21.66 -5.44 -39.78
CA GLN A 121 -22.17 -6.52 -40.62
C GLN A 121 -21.22 -7.73 -40.74
N ILE A 122 -19.90 -7.54 -40.75
CA ILE A 122 -18.94 -8.67 -40.85
C ILE A 122 -19.02 -9.58 -39.61
N PRO A 123 -19.01 -9.07 -38.36
CA PRO A 123 -19.27 -9.91 -37.19
C PRO A 123 -20.65 -10.59 -37.24
N ALA A 124 -21.69 -9.91 -37.72
CA ALA A 124 -23.02 -10.48 -37.85
C ALA A 124 -23.05 -11.64 -38.87
N ALA A 125 -22.44 -11.46 -40.04
CA ALA A 125 -22.36 -12.49 -41.07
C ALA A 125 -21.50 -13.69 -40.65
N LEU A 126 -20.39 -13.44 -39.94
CA LEU A 126 -19.57 -14.51 -39.33
C LEU A 126 -20.36 -15.27 -38.27
N TYR A 127 -21.10 -14.57 -37.41
CA TYR A 127 -21.94 -15.21 -36.39
C TYR A 127 -23.03 -16.08 -37.04
N LEU A 128 -23.76 -15.56 -38.02
CA LEU A 128 -24.77 -16.31 -38.76
C LEU A 128 -24.16 -17.54 -39.45
N LEU A 129 -22.99 -17.43 -40.07
CA LEU A 129 -22.32 -18.58 -40.69
C LEU A 129 -21.96 -19.66 -39.66
N LEU A 130 -21.47 -19.28 -38.48
CA LEU A 130 -21.08 -20.23 -37.43
C LEU A 130 -22.29 -20.85 -36.70
N ASP A 131 -23.26 -20.05 -36.28
CA ASP A 131 -24.42 -20.50 -35.50
C ASP A 131 -25.46 -21.21 -36.38
N TYR A 132 -25.87 -20.57 -37.49
CA TYR A 132 -26.93 -21.06 -38.37
C TYR A 132 -26.48 -22.18 -39.31
N VAL A 133 -25.33 -22.00 -39.96
CA VAL A 133 -24.91 -22.89 -41.06
C VAL A 133 -24.10 -24.07 -40.55
N VAL A 134 -23.16 -23.82 -39.62
CA VAL A 134 -22.29 -24.88 -39.05
C VAL A 134 -22.98 -25.60 -37.89
N LEU A 135 -23.49 -24.88 -36.88
CA LEU A 135 -24.09 -25.50 -35.68
C LEU A 135 -25.59 -25.79 -35.81
N ARG A 136 -26.29 -25.16 -36.77
CA ARG A 136 -27.75 -25.27 -37.01
C ARG A 136 -28.61 -24.85 -35.81
N ASP A 137 -28.08 -23.97 -34.98
CA ASP A 137 -28.79 -23.41 -33.83
C ASP A 137 -29.58 -22.14 -34.23
N ASN A 138 -30.20 -21.48 -33.25
CA ASN A 138 -30.91 -20.21 -33.40
C ASN A 138 -30.72 -19.33 -32.17
N THR A 139 -29.49 -19.21 -31.69
CA THR A 139 -29.22 -18.44 -30.47
C THR A 139 -29.33 -16.92 -30.79
N PRO A 140 -30.09 -16.13 -30.02
CA PRO A 140 -30.16 -14.68 -30.23
C PRO A 140 -28.88 -13.99 -29.72
N VAL A 141 -28.32 -13.08 -30.53
CA VAL A 141 -27.18 -12.24 -30.12
C VAL A 141 -27.55 -10.76 -30.14
N LEU A 142 -27.15 -10.05 -29.09
CA LEU A 142 -27.37 -8.62 -28.89
C LEU A 142 -26.34 -8.08 -27.88
N GLY A 143 -26.10 -6.77 -27.91
CA GLY A 143 -25.19 -6.06 -27.01
C GLY A 143 -23.95 -5.52 -27.74
N ALA A 144 -23.45 -4.37 -27.29
CA ALA A 144 -22.28 -3.72 -27.91
C ALA A 144 -20.96 -4.44 -27.64
N SER A 145 -20.94 -5.45 -26.77
CA SER A 145 -19.77 -6.28 -26.47
C SER A 145 -19.13 -6.92 -27.72
N ILE A 146 -19.88 -7.17 -28.79
CA ILE A 146 -19.31 -7.60 -30.09
C ILE A 146 -18.41 -6.50 -30.70
N TRP A 147 -18.82 -5.23 -30.62
CA TRP A 147 -17.98 -4.09 -31.02
C TRP A 147 -16.81 -3.85 -30.06
N VAL A 148 -16.98 -4.11 -28.76
CA VAL A 148 -15.88 -4.09 -27.77
C VAL A 148 -14.79 -5.09 -28.17
N PHE A 149 -15.14 -6.35 -28.46
CA PHE A 149 -14.17 -7.35 -28.89
C PHE A 149 -13.52 -7.05 -30.25
N LEU A 150 -14.27 -6.45 -31.19
CA LEU A 150 -13.71 -5.95 -32.46
C LEU A 150 -12.66 -4.88 -32.23
N LEU A 151 -12.96 -3.87 -31.41
CA LEU A 151 -12.06 -2.77 -31.11
C LEU A 151 -10.83 -3.24 -30.32
N LEU A 152 -11.01 -4.10 -29.31
CA LEU A 152 -9.91 -4.71 -28.56
C LEU A 152 -9.00 -5.55 -29.46
N ALA A 153 -9.55 -6.34 -30.38
CA ALA A 153 -8.74 -7.12 -31.33
C ALA A 153 -7.95 -6.23 -32.29
N SER A 154 -8.57 -5.17 -32.83
CA SER A 154 -7.88 -4.13 -33.61
C SER A 154 -6.72 -3.49 -32.83
N GLU A 155 -6.96 -3.07 -31.59
CA GLU A 155 -5.96 -2.44 -30.73
C GLU A 155 -4.85 -3.40 -30.30
N SER A 156 -5.16 -4.69 -30.10
CA SER A 156 -4.15 -5.70 -29.76
C SER A 156 -3.13 -5.91 -30.89
N ILE A 157 -3.52 -5.78 -32.16
CA ILE A 157 -2.60 -5.85 -33.31
C ILE A 157 -1.72 -4.60 -33.40
N LYS A 158 -2.28 -3.41 -33.12
CA LYS A 158 -1.47 -2.18 -33.00
C LYS A 158 -0.46 -2.31 -31.86
N THR A 159 -0.91 -2.83 -30.72
CA THR A 159 -0.09 -3.07 -29.52
C THR A 159 1.00 -4.09 -29.81
N TYR A 160 0.70 -5.19 -30.50
CA TYR A 160 1.66 -6.21 -30.91
C TYR A 160 2.77 -5.68 -31.84
N ARG A 161 2.46 -4.71 -32.70
CA ARG A 161 3.48 -4.05 -33.54
C ARG A 161 4.46 -3.18 -32.74
N ALA A 162 4.04 -2.64 -31.59
CA ALA A 162 4.88 -1.80 -30.73
C ALA A 162 5.57 -2.59 -29.60
N ASN A 163 4.84 -3.53 -28.98
CA ASN A 163 5.22 -4.36 -27.85
C ASN A 163 4.78 -5.81 -28.16
N PRO A 164 5.57 -6.60 -28.89
CA PRO A 164 5.12 -7.90 -29.43
C PRO A 164 4.87 -8.98 -28.36
N TYR A 165 5.43 -8.83 -27.17
CA TYR A 165 5.30 -9.82 -26.11
C TYR A 165 4.91 -9.17 -24.79
N LEU A 166 3.95 -9.77 -24.10
CA LEU A 166 3.69 -9.58 -22.68
C LEU A 166 4.54 -10.62 -21.94
N GLU A 167 5.48 -10.17 -21.12
CA GLU A 167 6.35 -11.05 -20.36
C GLU A 167 5.70 -11.42 -19.02
N ILE A 168 5.40 -12.71 -18.83
CA ILE A 168 4.82 -13.25 -17.59
C ILE A 168 5.69 -14.42 -17.15
N ALA A 169 6.25 -14.35 -15.93
CA ALA A 169 7.12 -15.40 -15.38
C ALA A 169 8.28 -15.82 -16.32
N GLY A 170 8.87 -14.86 -17.04
CA GLY A 170 9.92 -15.09 -18.04
C GLY A 170 9.44 -15.69 -19.37
N GLN A 171 8.15 -15.99 -19.51
CA GLN A 171 7.55 -16.46 -20.76
C GLN A 171 7.01 -15.28 -21.59
N LYS A 172 7.34 -15.29 -22.89
CA LYS A 172 6.97 -14.23 -23.83
C LYS A 172 5.66 -14.58 -24.54
N ILE A 173 4.55 -14.08 -24.03
CA ILE A 173 3.21 -14.34 -24.60
C ILE A 173 2.89 -13.25 -25.64
N PRO A 174 2.56 -13.60 -26.90
CA PRO A 174 2.21 -12.60 -27.91
C PRO A 174 1.02 -11.72 -27.49
N THR A 175 1.21 -10.40 -27.47
CA THR A 175 0.18 -9.43 -27.02
C THR A 175 -1.09 -9.44 -27.87
N TRP A 176 -1.02 -9.87 -29.14
CA TRP A 176 -2.21 -10.02 -29.98
C TRP A 176 -3.21 -11.06 -29.44
N ILE A 177 -2.80 -11.99 -28.55
CA ILE A 177 -3.68 -13.02 -27.98
C ILE A 177 -4.60 -12.44 -26.88
N THR A 178 -4.28 -11.26 -26.33
CA THR A 178 -5.01 -10.65 -25.19
C THR A 178 -6.54 -10.57 -25.33
N PRO A 179 -7.15 -10.24 -26.50
CA PRO A 179 -8.61 -10.25 -26.65
C PRO A 179 -9.20 -11.66 -26.63
N LEU A 180 -8.49 -12.67 -27.16
CA LEU A 180 -8.96 -14.07 -27.17
C LEU A 180 -8.87 -14.68 -25.76
N ALA A 181 -7.84 -14.33 -24.99
CA ALA A 181 -7.75 -14.69 -23.58
C ALA A 181 -8.90 -14.05 -22.79
N LEU A 182 -9.16 -12.75 -22.98
CA LEU A 182 -10.28 -12.05 -22.34
C LEU A 182 -11.65 -12.63 -22.74
N LEU A 183 -11.83 -13.00 -24.01
CA LEU A 183 -13.03 -13.65 -24.53
C LEU A 183 -13.30 -14.99 -23.83
N LEU A 184 -12.26 -15.83 -23.72
CA LEU A 184 -12.35 -17.12 -23.03
C LEU A 184 -12.68 -16.92 -21.54
N VAL A 185 -12.08 -15.92 -20.89
CA VAL A 185 -12.38 -15.55 -19.50
C VAL A 185 -13.83 -15.07 -19.34
N ILE A 186 -14.31 -14.16 -20.21
CA ILE A 186 -15.68 -13.62 -20.13
C ILE A 186 -16.72 -14.73 -20.36
N TRP A 187 -16.52 -15.61 -21.34
CA TRP A 187 -17.41 -16.76 -21.57
C TRP A 187 -17.41 -17.78 -20.41
N VAL A 188 -16.31 -17.89 -19.66
CA VAL A 188 -16.24 -18.76 -18.48
C VAL A 188 -16.86 -18.12 -17.23
N LEU A 189 -16.72 -16.80 -17.05
CA LEU A 189 -17.14 -16.09 -15.84
C LEU A 189 -18.56 -15.50 -15.91
N ILE A 190 -19.04 -15.11 -17.09
CA ILE A 190 -20.35 -14.46 -17.26
C ILE A 190 -21.31 -15.42 -17.99
N PRO A 191 -22.25 -16.08 -17.27
CA PRO A 191 -23.22 -16.97 -17.88
C PRO A 191 -24.12 -16.21 -18.86
N ASN A 192 -24.59 -16.92 -19.90
CA ASN A 192 -25.46 -16.41 -20.96
C ASN A 192 -24.82 -15.38 -21.92
N THR A 193 -23.48 -15.27 -21.97
CA THR A 193 -22.77 -14.50 -23.02
C THR A 193 -22.48 -15.36 -24.25
N SER A 194 -22.69 -14.79 -25.46
CA SER A 194 -22.46 -15.52 -26.72
C SER A 194 -20.97 -15.51 -27.11
N PHE A 195 -20.29 -16.63 -26.82
CA PHE A 195 -18.91 -16.90 -27.24
C PHE A 195 -18.70 -16.66 -28.75
N LEU A 196 -19.63 -17.16 -29.57
CA LEU A 196 -19.55 -17.06 -31.03
C LEU A 196 -19.77 -15.63 -31.53
N GLY A 197 -20.65 -14.86 -30.86
CA GLY A 197 -20.82 -13.43 -31.15
C GLY A 197 -19.55 -12.63 -30.84
N HIS A 198 -18.97 -12.83 -29.66
CA HIS A 198 -17.70 -12.20 -29.26
C HIS A 198 -16.53 -12.62 -30.16
N LEU A 199 -16.46 -13.89 -30.55
CA LEU A 199 -15.42 -14.41 -31.43
C LEU A 199 -15.53 -13.83 -32.84
N SER A 200 -16.75 -13.67 -33.35
CA SER A 200 -17.01 -13.02 -34.64
C SER A 200 -16.59 -11.55 -34.63
N GLY A 201 -16.82 -10.84 -33.51
CA GLY A 201 -16.29 -9.50 -33.27
C GLY A 201 -14.76 -9.47 -33.30
N ALA A 202 -14.11 -10.33 -32.52
CA ALA A 202 -12.66 -10.42 -32.45
C ALA A 202 -12.01 -10.74 -33.81
N ILE A 203 -12.57 -11.67 -34.59
CA ILE A 203 -12.10 -12.01 -35.94
C ILE A 203 -12.13 -10.78 -36.86
N ALA A 204 -13.26 -10.05 -36.91
CA ALA A 204 -13.37 -8.83 -37.70
C ALA A 204 -12.35 -7.77 -37.25
N GLY A 205 -12.12 -7.64 -35.94
CA GLY A 205 -11.14 -6.73 -35.36
C GLY A 205 -9.69 -7.08 -35.75
N TYR A 206 -9.33 -8.36 -35.77
CA TYR A 206 -8.03 -8.81 -36.26
C TYR A 206 -7.83 -8.53 -37.74
N LEU A 207 -8.82 -8.80 -38.59
CA LEU A 207 -8.78 -8.48 -40.02
C LEU A 207 -8.56 -6.97 -40.26
N TRP A 208 -9.21 -6.11 -39.46
CA TRP A 208 -9.04 -4.66 -39.52
C TRP A 208 -7.65 -4.21 -39.03
N GLY A 209 -7.22 -4.72 -37.88
CA GLY A 209 -5.93 -4.39 -37.26
C GLY A 209 -4.73 -4.78 -38.14
N LEU A 210 -4.77 -6.01 -38.69
CA LEU A 210 -3.78 -6.52 -39.64
C LEU A 210 -3.75 -5.68 -40.92
N GLY A 211 -4.93 -5.28 -41.41
CA GLY A 211 -5.08 -4.38 -42.55
C GLY A 211 -5.89 -4.96 -43.71
N TYR A 212 -6.25 -6.25 -43.64
CA TYR A 212 -6.88 -6.98 -44.74
C TYR A 212 -8.23 -6.42 -45.18
N ILE A 213 -9.00 -5.81 -44.27
CA ILE A 213 -10.31 -5.18 -44.60
C ILE A 213 -10.29 -3.65 -44.56
N ARG A 214 -9.11 -3.01 -44.53
CA ARG A 214 -9.01 -1.53 -44.55
C ARG A 214 -9.52 -0.90 -45.85
N PHE A 215 -9.56 -1.65 -46.94
CA PHE A 215 -10.12 -1.20 -48.22
C PHE A 215 -11.63 -0.91 -48.15
N LEU A 216 -12.32 -1.36 -47.09
CA LEU A 216 -13.74 -1.07 -46.83
C LEU A 216 -13.97 0.34 -46.27
N ALA A 217 -12.91 1.06 -45.86
CA ALA A 217 -13.01 2.47 -45.48
C ALA A 217 -13.32 3.33 -46.72
N PRO A 218 -14.36 4.19 -46.68
CA PRO A 218 -14.64 5.11 -47.77
C PRO A 218 -13.43 5.98 -48.16
N PRO A 219 -13.18 6.23 -49.45
CA PRO A 219 -12.05 7.04 -49.88
C PRO A 219 -12.08 8.44 -49.28
N GLU A 220 -10.96 8.91 -48.71
CA GLU A 220 -10.92 10.21 -48.03
C GLU A 220 -11.33 11.39 -48.93
N LYS A 221 -11.09 11.30 -50.24
CA LYS A 221 -11.54 12.31 -51.21
C LYS A 221 -13.06 12.48 -51.21
N VAL A 222 -13.81 11.39 -51.04
CA VAL A 222 -15.29 11.41 -50.95
C VAL A 222 -15.71 11.97 -49.60
N LEU A 223 -15.08 11.54 -48.51
CA LEU A 223 -15.36 12.04 -47.17
C LEU A 223 -15.11 13.56 -47.05
N ARG A 224 -13.96 14.07 -47.52
CA ARG A 224 -13.66 15.52 -47.59
C ARG A 224 -14.66 16.28 -48.46
N TRP A 225 -15.12 15.70 -49.58
CA TRP A 225 -16.14 16.31 -50.43
C TRP A 225 -17.48 16.44 -49.71
N ILE A 226 -17.92 15.41 -48.97
CA ILE A 226 -19.13 15.46 -48.14
C ILE A 226 -18.98 16.49 -47.01
N GLU A 227 -17.86 16.47 -46.28
CA GLU A 227 -17.56 17.39 -45.18
C GLU A 227 -17.59 18.85 -45.62
N GLY A 228 -16.91 19.18 -46.72
CA GLY A 228 -16.88 20.52 -47.31
C GLY A 228 -18.23 20.96 -47.86
N LYS A 229 -18.93 20.09 -48.60
CA LYS A 229 -20.24 20.42 -49.23
C LYS A 229 -21.34 20.66 -48.19
N LEU A 230 -21.31 19.93 -47.06
CA LEU A 230 -22.31 20.07 -46.00
C LEU A 230 -21.86 21.01 -44.87
N ASN A 231 -20.61 21.49 -44.87
CA ASN A 231 -19.96 22.25 -43.79
C ASN A 231 -20.15 21.58 -42.42
N LEU A 232 -19.83 20.28 -42.32
CA LEU A 232 -20.13 19.49 -41.12
C LEU A 232 -19.38 20.01 -39.89
N LEU A 233 -18.10 20.37 -40.03
CA LEU A 233 -17.27 20.90 -38.95
C LEU A 233 -17.81 22.22 -38.38
N GLY A 234 -18.43 23.08 -39.20
CA GLY A 234 -19.04 24.33 -38.76
C GLY A 234 -20.47 24.19 -38.23
N ARG A 235 -21.15 23.06 -38.46
CA ARG A 235 -22.57 22.84 -38.11
C ARG A 235 -22.79 21.85 -36.98
N LEU A 236 -21.90 20.87 -36.80
CA LEU A 236 -22.07 19.77 -35.86
C LEU A 236 -21.04 19.89 -34.72
N PRO A 237 -21.46 20.17 -33.47
CA PRO A 237 -20.52 20.24 -32.35
C PRO A 237 -19.91 18.87 -32.05
N HIS A 238 -18.63 18.85 -31.69
CA HIS A 238 -17.84 17.63 -31.42
C HIS A 238 -17.67 16.68 -32.63
N TYR A 239 -17.91 17.17 -33.85
CA TYR A 239 -17.58 16.48 -35.09
C TYR A 239 -16.05 16.43 -35.29
N VAL A 240 -15.50 15.24 -35.55
CA VAL A 240 -14.08 15.02 -35.88
C VAL A 240 -13.94 14.92 -37.40
N SER A 241 -13.36 15.96 -38.03
CA SER A 241 -13.16 15.97 -39.49
C SER A 241 -12.05 15.05 -39.96
N VAL A 242 -12.05 14.72 -41.25
CA VAL A 242 -11.01 13.88 -41.87
C VAL A 242 -9.60 14.47 -41.71
N ASP A 243 -9.50 15.80 -41.64
CA ASP A 243 -8.22 16.51 -41.52
C ASP A 243 -7.81 16.82 -40.06
N GLN A 244 -8.67 16.49 -39.08
CA GLN A 244 -8.39 16.61 -37.64
C GLN A 244 -8.03 15.26 -36.97
N LYS A 245 -7.95 14.17 -37.74
CA LYS A 245 -7.56 12.84 -37.24
C LYS A 245 -6.21 12.90 -36.53
N THR A 246 -6.16 12.39 -35.31
CA THR A 246 -4.93 12.42 -34.50
C THR A 246 -4.11 11.15 -34.66
N TYR A 247 -3.04 11.22 -35.48
CA TYR A 247 -2.02 10.18 -35.51
C TYR A 247 -1.07 10.33 -34.31
N GLY A 248 -1.18 9.43 -33.34
CA GLY A 248 -0.15 9.21 -32.31
C GLY A 248 -0.11 10.25 -31.18
N ARG A 249 -1.03 10.12 -30.21
CA ARG A 249 -0.79 10.60 -28.83
C ARG A 249 -1.37 9.60 -27.84
N TYR A 250 -0.50 8.87 -27.14
CA TYR A 250 -0.88 7.66 -26.40
C TYR A 250 -1.59 7.97 -25.09
N GLY A 251 -2.90 7.71 -25.05
CA GLY A 251 -3.60 7.34 -23.82
C GLY A 251 -3.56 5.83 -23.68
N VAL A 252 -2.69 5.31 -22.81
CA VAL A 252 -2.60 3.87 -22.52
C VAL A 252 -3.83 3.49 -21.69
N LEU A 253 -4.64 2.54 -22.19
CA LEU A 253 -5.73 1.95 -21.41
C LEU A 253 -5.18 1.35 -20.11
N PRO A 254 -5.90 1.41 -18.98
CA PRO A 254 -5.45 0.81 -17.74
C PRO A 254 -5.45 -0.72 -17.86
N SER A 255 -4.33 -1.29 -18.32
CA SER A 255 -4.06 -2.72 -18.31
C SER A 255 -3.73 -3.17 -16.88
N SER A 256 -4.77 -3.27 -16.04
CA SER A 256 -4.64 -3.86 -14.71
C SER A 256 -4.28 -5.34 -14.80
N SER A 257 -3.19 -5.71 -14.13
CA SER A 257 -2.80 -7.07 -13.72
C SER A 257 -2.62 -8.15 -14.80
N THR A 258 -1.34 -8.40 -15.10
CA THR A 258 -0.75 -9.69 -15.46
C THR A 258 -1.24 -10.86 -14.58
N SER A 259 -1.60 -11.99 -15.20
CA SER A 259 -1.03 -13.32 -14.85
C SER A 259 -1.41 -14.41 -15.88
N GLY A 260 -0.57 -15.44 -15.95
CA GLY A 260 -0.70 -16.72 -16.64
C GLY A 260 0.32 -17.69 -16.00
N PRO A 261 0.49 -18.95 -16.44
CA PRO A 261 -0.14 -19.69 -17.55
C PRO A 261 -1.26 -20.63 -17.00
N GLU A 262 -1.77 -21.73 -17.61
CA GLU A 262 -1.42 -22.55 -18.79
C GLU A 262 -2.65 -23.04 -19.57
N ASN A 263 -2.45 -23.37 -20.85
CA ASN A 263 -3.37 -24.20 -21.64
C ASN A 263 -3.10 -25.71 -21.45
N ALA A 264 -3.02 -26.16 -20.20
CA ALA A 264 -2.99 -27.59 -19.85
C ALA A 264 -4.38 -28.16 -19.49
N LEU A 265 -5.38 -27.29 -19.21
CA LEU A 265 -6.59 -27.67 -18.46
C LEU A 265 -7.88 -27.82 -19.30
N THR A 266 -7.94 -27.35 -20.55
CA THR A 266 -9.17 -27.41 -21.38
C THR A 266 -9.40 -28.74 -22.11
N LYS A 267 -8.93 -29.85 -21.51
CA LYS A 267 -9.52 -31.20 -21.71
C LYS A 267 -10.39 -31.65 -20.53
N LEU A 268 -10.43 -30.90 -19.41
CA LEU A 268 -11.21 -31.30 -18.25
C LEU A 268 -12.64 -30.75 -18.27
N ARG A 269 -13.55 -31.70 -18.51
CA ARG A 269 -15.01 -31.65 -18.52
C ARG A 269 -15.59 -30.99 -17.26
N ARG A 270 -16.61 -30.13 -17.42
CA ARG A 270 -17.28 -29.36 -16.35
C ARG A 270 -17.99 -30.21 -15.26
N ASP A 271 -17.98 -31.53 -15.38
CA ASP A 271 -18.71 -32.47 -14.51
C ASP A 271 -17.81 -33.25 -13.53
N ASP A 272 -16.48 -33.06 -13.55
CA ASP A 272 -15.57 -33.88 -12.71
C ASP A 272 -15.40 -33.29 -11.29
N PRO A 273 -15.86 -33.98 -10.22
CA PRO A 273 -15.69 -33.54 -8.83
C PRO A 273 -14.23 -33.54 -8.34
N GLN A 274 -13.26 -33.95 -9.17
CA GLN A 274 -11.83 -33.82 -8.91
C GLN A 274 -11.30 -32.42 -9.17
N LEU A 275 -11.81 -31.68 -10.17
CA LEU A 275 -11.42 -30.30 -10.48
C LEU A 275 -11.65 -29.35 -9.30
N LEU A 276 -12.79 -29.51 -8.61
CA LEU A 276 -13.16 -28.69 -7.46
C LEU A 276 -12.20 -28.84 -6.27
N ARG A 277 -11.28 -29.82 -6.29
CA ARG A 277 -10.25 -29.99 -5.26
C ARG A 277 -9.01 -29.11 -5.50
N ILE A 278 -8.83 -28.59 -6.72
CA ILE A 278 -7.60 -27.88 -7.14
C ILE A 278 -7.50 -26.46 -6.55
N PRO A 279 -8.57 -25.62 -6.50
CA PRO A 279 -8.44 -24.22 -6.08
C PRO A 279 -7.88 -23.98 -4.67
N PRO A 280 -8.18 -24.78 -3.62
CA PRO A 280 -7.52 -24.64 -2.33
C PRO A 280 -6.01 -24.83 -2.39
N TYR A 281 -5.51 -25.77 -3.21
CA TYR A 281 -4.08 -25.94 -3.43
C TYR A 281 -3.47 -24.80 -4.24
N LEU A 282 -4.19 -24.24 -5.24
CA LEU A 282 -3.74 -23.04 -5.96
C LEU A 282 -3.67 -21.81 -5.05
N SER A 283 -4.64 -21.65 -4.14
CA SER A 283 -4.63 -20.61 -3.11
C SER A 283 -3.41 -20.77 -2.19
N LEU A 284 -3.14 -21.99 -1.69
CA LEU A 284 -1.96 -22.28 -0.87
C LEU A 284 -0.64 -22.06 -1.63
N LEU A 285 -0.56 -22.47 -2.90
CA LEU A 285 0.59 -22.23 -3.77
C LEU A 285 0.83 -20.74 -4.03
N ALA A 286 -0.23 -19.94 -4.15
CA ALA A 286 -0.11 -18.48 -4.29
C ALA A 286 0.41 -17.81 -3.00
N VAL A 287 -0.01 -18.30 -1.82
CA VAL A 287 0.56 -17.87 -0.52
C VAL A 287 2.04 -18.23 -0.44
N ILE A 288 2.39 -19.50 -0.67
CA ILE A 288 3.77 -19.99 -0.61
C ILE A 288 4.64 -19.27 -1.64
N GLY A 289 4.15 -19.08 -2.87
CA GLY A 289 4.82 -18.35 -3.93
C GLY A 289 5.12 -16.90 -3.55
N GLY A 290 4.16 -16.19 -2.95
CA GLY A 290 4.38 -14.84 -2.42
C GLY A 290 5.44 -14.80 -1.31
N VAL A 291 5.34 -15.69 -0.32
CA VAL A 291 6.34 -15.78 0.77
C VAL A 291 7.74 -16.05 0.23
N ILE A 292 7.89 -17.02 -0.68
CA ILE A 292 9.16 -17.32 -1.34
C ILE A 292 9.66 -16.11 -2.13
N TRP A 293 8.79 -15.40 -2.85
CA TRP A 293 9.18 -14.24 -3.64
C TRP A 293 9.83 -13.14 -2.80
N ILE A 294 9.26 -12.83 -1.63
CA ILE A 294 9.87 -11.88 -0.68
C ILE A 294 11.22 -12.37 -0.14
N LEU A 295 11.37 -13.67 0.11
CA LEU A 295 12.65 -14.24 0.54
C LEU A 295 13.71 -14.22 -0.60
N LEU A 296 13.31 -14.12 -1.86
CA LEU A 296 14.24 -13.95 -2.98
C LEU A 296 14.69 -12.48 -3.18
N LEU A 297 13.88 -11.49 -2.79
CA LEU A 297 14.20 -10.05 -3.02
C LEU A 297 15.54 -9.58 -2.44
N PRO A 298 16.01 -10.03 -1.25
CA PRO A 298 17.31 -9.62 -0.71
C PRO A 298 18.51 -10.17 -1.48
N LEU A 299 18.35 -11.10 -2.42
CA LEU A 299 19.45 -11.64 -3.23
C LEU A 299 20.05 -10.57 -4.18
N GLN A 300 21.25 -10.80 -4.71
CA GLN A 300 21.94 -9.78 -5.53
C GLN A 300 21.37 -9.64 -6.94
N GLU A 301 20.69 -10.68 -7.40
CA GLU A 301 20.10 -10.88 -8.72
C GLU A 301 18.75 -10.16 -8.86
N TYR A 302 17.99 -10.07 -7.76
CA TYR A 302 16.67 -9.42 -7.69
C TYR A 302 16.72 -7.98 -7.15
N SER A 303 17.85 -7.55 -6.57
CA SER A 303 18.09 -6.16 -6.17
C SER A 303 19.03 -5.46 -7.17
N ARG A 304 18.78 -4.18 -7.46
CA ARG A 304 19.60 -3.35 -8.35
C ARG A 304 20.48 -2.41 -7.53
N ARG A 305 21.65 -2.04 -8.07
CA ARG A 305 22.41 -0.91 -7.50
C ARG A 305 21.62 0.39 -7.71
N THR A 306 21.68 1.30 -6.74
CA THR A 306 21.14 2.64 -6.91
C THR A 306 21.98 3.44 -7.92
N TYR A 307 21.33 4.39 -8.58
CA TYR A 307 21.90 5.30 -9.56
C TYR A 307 21.06 6.57 -9.57
N ILE A 308 21.58 7.67 -10.12
CA ILE A 308 20.83 8.93 -10.24
C ILE A 308 20.32 9.02 -11.68
N SER A 309 19.01 9.21 -11.82
CA SER A 309 18.31 9.30 -13.11
C SER A 309 18.29 10.74 -13.63
N GLU A 310 18.17 11.70 -12.72
CA GLU A 310 18.14 13.13 -13.01
C GLU A 310 19.55 13.71 -13.17
N ASN A 311 19.94 13.94 -14.43
CA ASN A 311 21.25 14.48 -14.79
C ASN A 311 21.50 15.88 -14.21
N ALA A 312 20.46 16.68 -13.97
CA ALA A 312 20.60 18.04 -13.43
C ALA A 312 21.11 18.08 -11.98
N LEU A 313 20.95 17.00 -11.20
CA LEU A 313 21.35 16.98 -9.78
C LEU A 313 22.87 17.11 -9.57
N LEU A 314 23.69 16.58 -10.49
CA LEU A 314 25.16 16.69 -10.47
C LEU A 314 25.78 16.54 -9.04
N PRO A 315 25.49 15.42 -8.34
CA PRO A 315 25.86 15.24 -6.93
C PRO A 315 27.37 15.39 -6.72
N GLY A 316 27.75 16.20 -5.74
CA GLY A 316 29.14 16.37 -5.32
C GLY A 316 30.11 16.95 -6.38
N GLN A 317 29.60 17.43 -7.52
CA GLN A 317 30.42 18.03 -8.59
C GLN A 317 31.00 19.42 -8.22
N VAL A 318 30.51 20.04 -7.15
CA VAL A 318 30.91 21.39 -6.74
C VAL A 318 31.58 21.35 -5.37
N HIS A 319 32.72 22.02 -5.24
CA HIS A 319 33.39 22.19 -3.95
C HIS A 319 32.50 22.97 -2.97
N THR A 320 32.41 22.45 -1.75
CA THR A 320 31.73 23.08 -0.61
C THR A 320 32.75 23.81 0.26
N TYR A 321 32.40 25.00 0.72
CA TYR A 321 33.32 25.90 1.43
C TYR A 321 32.86 26.22 2.86
N PHE A 322 31.75 25.63 3.33
CA PHE A 322 31.34 25.75 4.74
C PHE A 322 32.41 25.15 5.67
N GLY A 323 33.00 25.97 6.53
CA GLY A 323 34.09 25.54 7.40
C GLY A 323 34.95 26.71 7.89
N GLY A 324 36.11 26.40 8.50
CA GLY A 324 37.06 27.40 8.96
C GLY A 324 36.42 28.39 9.94
N SER A 325 36.33 29.66 9.55
CA SER A 325 35.75 30.73 10.38
C SER A 325 34.29 30.47 10.80
N GLU A 326 33.54 29.71 10.00
CA GLU A 326 32.14 29.36 10.32
C GLU A 326 32.01 28.50 11.58
N GLN A 327 33.07 27.78 11.99
CA GLN A 327 33.07 27.02 13.24
C GLN A 327 33.01 27.93 14.48
N HIS A 328 33.61 29.11 14.42
CA HIS A 328 33.52 30.10 15.52
C HIS A 328 32.12 30.70 15.61
N ILE A 329 31.50 30.98 14.46
CA ILE A 329 30.12 31.49 14.38
C ILE A 329 29.12 30.45 14.89
N PHE A 330 29.29 29.18 14.49
CA PHE A 330 28.51 28.07 15.03
C PHE A 330 28.62 27.98 16.56
N ARG A 331 29.84 28.01 17.11
CA ARG A 331 30.05 27.95 18.57
C ARG A 331 29.42 29.13 19.31
N ALA A 332 29.46 30.35 18.73
CA ALA A 332 28.82 31.52 19.30
C ALA A 332 27.28 31.37 19.32
N TYR A 333 26.67 30.97 18.20
CA TYR A 333 25.23 30.71 18.14
C TYR A 333 24.81 29.54 19.04
N LYS A 334 25.64 28.50 19.19
CA LYS A 334 25.38 27.39 20.12
C LYS A 334 25.29 27.89 21.56
N HIS A 335 26.27 28.67 22.00
CA HIS A 335 26.30 29.28 23.34
C HIS A 335 25.12 30.23 23.55
N GLU A 336 24.73 31.00 22.53
CA GLU A 336 23.57 31.88 22.60
C GLU A 336 22.25 31.10 22.71
N LEU A 337 22.11 29.97 22.01
CA LEU A 337 20.95 29.08 22.12
C LEU A 337 20.91 28.31 23.44
N SER A 338 22.03 27.79 23.94
CA SER A 338 22.07 26.99 25.17
C SER A 338 21.51 27.79 26.36
N THR A 339 21.81 29.09 26.47
CA THR A 339 21.24 29.96 27.53
C THR A 339 19.70 29.95 27.61
N VAL A 340 19.00 29.72 26.50
CA VAL A 340 17.52 29.67 26.45
C VAL A 340 16.98 28.24 26.46
N PHE A 341 17.81 27.24 26.15
CA PHE A 341 17.47 25.81 26.18
C PHE A 341 17.79 25.11 27.52
N GLU A 342 18.63 25.74 28.35
CA GLU A 342 19.12 25.27 29.66
C GLU A 342 18.61 26.13 30.83
N ALA A 343 17.83 27.19 30.55
CA ALA A 343 17.21 28.04 31.56
C ALA A 343 16.50 27.17 32.64
N PRO A 344 16.73 27.40 33.95
CA PRO A 344 16.31 26.46 34.99
C PRO A 344 14.82 26.20 34.99
N TYR A 345 14.45 24.94 34.72
CA TYR A 345 13.09 24.46 34.93
C TYR A 345 12.91 24.26 36.43
N SER A 346 11.98 25.00 37.05
CA SER A 346 11.62 24.80 38.45
C SER A 346 11.02 23.41 38.62
N ASN A 347 11.50 22.64 39.60
CA ASN A 347 11.05 21.26 39.87
C ASN A 347 9.67 21.23 40.55
N GLY A 348 8.64 21.70 39.85
CA GLY A 348 7.25 21.71 40.25
C GLY A 348 6.33 21.71 39.04
N THR A 349 5.04 21.47 39.25
CA THR A 349 4.01 21.44 38.20
C THR A 349 3.89 22.81 37.52
N SER A 350 4.66 23.01 36.45
CA SER A 350 4.66 24.26 35.67
C SER A 350 3.27 24.53 35.09
N SER A 351 2.77 25.73 35.29
CA SER A 351 1.50 26.13 34.69
C SER A 351 1.57 26.12 33.15
N PRO A 352 0.44 25.96 32.45
CA PRO A 352 0.39 26.12 31.00
C PRO A 352 0.86 27.51 30.52
N GLN A 353 0.76 28.53 31.37
CA GLN A 353 1.24 29.89 31.08
C GLN A 353 2.78 29.97 31.10
N GLU A 354 3.43 29.43 32.13
CA GLU A 354 4.91 29.39 32.21
C GLU A 354 5.51 28.60 31.05
N THR A 355 4.91 27.46 30.70
CA THR A 355 5.35 26.64 29.55
C THR A 355 5.28 27.42 28.24
N ARG A 356 4.17 28.15 28.00
CA ARG A 356 4.01 29.04 26.84
C ARG A 356 5.01 30.19 26.82
N LEU A 357 5.32 30.81 27.97
CA LEU A 357 6.31 31.89 28.09
C LEU A 357 7.74 31.40 27.76
N VAL A 358 8.10 30.21 28.21
CA VAL A 358 9.38 29.57 27.87
C VAL A 358 9.46 29.25 26.38
N GLN A 359 8.37 28.81 25.77
CA GLN A 359 8.33 28.49 24.34
C GLN A 359 8.39 29.75 23.46
N ASP A 360 7.65 30.81 23.82
CA ASP A 360 7.72 32.13 23.17
C ASP A 360 9.13 32.75 23.30
N SER A 361 9.80 32.57 24.45
CA SER A 361 11.19 33.01 24.64
C SER A 361 12.16 32.28 23.71
N LYS A 362 11.99 30.97 23.52
CA LYS A 362 12.81 30.15 22.59
C LYS A 362 12.57 30.56 21.14
N SER A 363 11.31 30.67 20.71
CA SER A 363 10.96 31.05 19.34
C SER A 363 11.39 32.48 19.02
N ALA A 364 11.20 33.43 19.95
CA ALA A 364 11.68 34.80 19.82
C ALA A 364 13.22 34.86 19.70
N LYS A 365 13.96 34.04 20.45
CA LYS A 365 15.42 33.97 20.34
C LYS A 365 15.87 33.46 18.98
N ILE A 366 15.28 32.37 18.49
CA ILE A 366 15.56 31.82 17.15
C ILE A 366 15.21 32.86 16.06
N GLN A 367 14.10 33.59 16.23
CA GLN A 367 13.72 34.68 15.33
C GLN A 367 14.76 35.81 15.34
N GLN A 368 15.23 36.23 16.51
CA GLN A 368 16.29 37.24 16.66
C GLN A 368 17.59 36.83 15.96
N LEU A 369 17.96 35.54 16.02
CA LEU A 369 19.15 35.02 15.35
C LEU A 369 19.05 35.07 13.82
N PHE A 370 17.91 34.68 13.24
CA PHE A 370 17.70 34.83 11.80
C PHE A 370 17.61 36.32 11.38
N GLN A 371 17.06 37.19 12.22
CA GLN A 371 17.06 38.65 12.00
C GLN A 371 18.46 39.25 12.09
N SER A 372 19.34 38.75 12.96
CA SER A 372 20.74 39.21 13.05
C SER A 372 21.59 38.74 11.87
N ALA A 373 21.27 37.58 11.28
CA ALA A 373 21.73 37.19 9.95
C ALA A 373 21.12 38.09 8.83
N GLY A 374 20.11 38.90 9.14
CA GLY A 374 19.43 39.84 8.25
C GLY A 374 18.53 39.13 7.23
N LEU A 375 17.87 38.04 7.62
CA LEU A 375 16.84 37.38 6.83
C LEU A 375 15.45 37.92 7.22
N LYS A 376 14.48 37.85 6.30
CA LYS A 376 13.07 38.08 6.64
C LYS A 376 12.59 36.87 7.43
N THR A 377 11.92 37.11 8.56
CA THR A 377 11.46 36.07 9.48
C THR A 377 9.98 36.17 9.78
N ALA A 378 9.33 35.04 10.07
CA ALA A 378 8.02 34.98 10.66
C ALA A 378 7.97 33.92 11.77
N ARG A 379 6.98 34.05 12.66
CA ARG A 379 6.60 33.04 13.64
C ARG A 379 5.17 32.58 13.32
N GLN A 380 4.86 31.32 13.59
CA GLN A 380 3.56 30.72 13.30
C GLN A 380 3.13 29.84 14.48
N ARG A 381 2.09 30.26 15.19
CA ARG A 381 1.51 29.51 16.31
C ARG A 381 0.54 28.45 15.83
N TYR A 382 0.48 27.32 16.54
CA TYR A 382 -0.48 26.25 16.29
C TYR A 382 -0.92 25.57 17.60
N SER A 383 -2.11 24.98 17.57
CA SER A 383 -2.70 24.19 18.65
C SER A 383 -3.57 23.10 18.03
N TYR A 384 -3.08 21.86 17.99
CA TYR A 384 -3.85 20.71 17.54
C TYR A 384 -4.46 19.99 18.74
N THR A 385 -5.69 19.52 18.62
CA THR A 385 -6.30 18.62 19.61
C THR A 385 -6.44 17.21 19.03
N SER A 386 -6.02 16.20 19.78
CA SER A 386 -6.25 14.79 19.41
C SER A 386 -6.47 13.97 20.68
N SER A 387 -7.60 13.26 20.72
CA SER A 387 -8.03 12.44 21.86
C SER A 387 -7.94 13.18 23.20
N GLY A 388 -8.33 14.45 23.25
CA GLY A 388 -8.29 15.27 24.46
C GLY A 388 -6.90 15.76 24.91
N ASN A 389 -5.82 15.38 24.24
CA ASN A 389 -4.51 16.02 24.39
C ASN A 389 -4.40 17.20 23.42
N THR A 390 -3.86 18.32 23.91
CA THR A 390 -3.56 19.51 23.09
C THR A 390 -2.05 19.60 22.83
N TYR A 391 -1.67 19.67 21.57
CA TYR A 391 -0.30 19.80 21.08
C TYR A 391 -0.12 21.24 20.57
N GLU A 392 0.53 22.08 21.37
CA GLU A 392 0.74 23.49 21.07
C GLU A 392 2.20 23.79 20.73
N GLY A 393 2.40 24.75 19.84
CA GLY A 393 3.73 25.27 19.59
C GLY A 393 3.79 26.48 18.70
N GLU A 394 5.02 26.91 18.43
CA GLU A 394 5.29 28.03 17.56
C GLU A 394 6.50 27.73 16.68
N ASN A 395 6.24 27.60 15.38
CA ASN A 395 7.28 27.45 14.37
C ASN A 395 7.95 28.79 14.09
N VAL A 396 9.25 28.77 13.78
CA VAL A 396 10.00 29.95 13.35
C VAL A 396 10.57 29.67 11.97
N HIS A 397 10.32 30.55 11.00
CA HIS A 397 10.93 30.40 9.68
C HIS A 397 11.49 31.70 9.13
N ALA A 398 12.51 31.56 8.30
CA ALA A 398 13.20 32.63 7.61
C ALA A 398 13.33 32.31 6.12
N ILE A 399 13.28 33.33 5.26
CA ILE A 399 13.43 33.16 3.81
C ILE A 399 14.64 33.97 3.31
N LEU A 400 15.54 33.27 2.61
CA LEU A 400 16.54 33.84 1.72
C LEU A 400 15.99 33.83 0.31
N HIS A 401 15.73 35.01 -0.26
CA HIS A 401 15.33 35.11 -1.67
C HIS A 401 16.54 34.85 -2.59
N ALA A 402 16.32 34.10 -3.67
CA ALA A 402 17.32 33.73 -4.65
C ALA A 402 17.93 34.94 -5.38
N PRO A 403 19.26 35.17 -5.35
CA PRO A 403 19.88 36.24 -6.13
C PRO A 403 19.80 36.04 -7.65
N ARG A 404 19.52 34.81 -8.12
CA ARG A 404 19.37 34.45 -9.55
C ARG A 404 17.99 33.90 -9.90
N GLY A 405 17.05 33.89 -8.95
CA GLY A 405 15.70 33.34 -9.13
C GLY A 405 14.64 34.43 -9.13
N ASP A 406 13.44 34.08 -9.57
CA ASP A 406 12.24 34.92 -9.54
C ASP A 406 11.35 34.66 -8.31
N GLY A 407 11.76 33.76 -7.42
CA GLY A 407 11.02 33.36 -6.22
C GLY A 407 9.87 32.36 -6.49
N THR A 408 9.77 31.78 -7.69
CA THR A 408 8.72 30.79 -8.03
C THR A 408 8.99 29.39 -7.50
N GLU A 409 10.21 29.12 -7.04
CA GLU A 409 10.65 27.83 -6.49
C GLU A 409 11.42 27.99 -5.19
N ALA A 410 11.31 27.02 -4.29
CA ALA A 410 11.96 27.02 -2.99
C ALA A 410 12.57 25.66 -2.60
N ILE A 411 13.62 25.70 -1.78
CA ILE A 411 14.21 24.56 -1.05
C ILE A 411 13.96 24.81 0.44
N VAL A 412 13.58 23.78 1.20
CA VAL A 412 13.43 23.89 2.66
C VAL A 412 14.58 23.19 3.36
N LEU A 413 15.23 23.90 4.28
CA LEU A 413 16.09 23.33 5.31
C LEU A 413 15.38 23.39 6.65
N LEU A 414 15.24 22.24 7.31
CA LEU A 414 14.47 22.10 8.55
C LEU A 414 15.36 21.59 9.69
N ALA A 415 15.24 22.17 10.88
CA ALA A 415 15.76 21.57 12.11
C ALA A 415 14.68 21.62 13.21
N ALA A 416 14.19 20.46 13.64
CA ALA A 416 13.32 20.37 14.79
C ALA A 416 14.14 20.57 16.07
N MET A 417 13.61 21.30 17.06
CA MET A 417 14.26 21.51 18.36
C MET A 417 14.33 20.21 19.18
N SER A 418 13.33 19.34 19.00
CA SER A 418 13.27 17.98 19.55
C SER A 418 13.18 16.99 18.40
N ASN A 419 14.08 16.00 18.36
CA ASN A 419 14.06 14.95 17.34
C ASN A 419 12.90 13.96 17.56
N ILE A 420 12.77 12.93 16.71
CA ILE A 420 11.66 11.97 16.79
C ILE A 420 11.67 11.14 18.10
N ASP A 421 12.84 10.96 18.71
CA ASP A 421 13.04 10.26 19.99
C ASP A 421 12.88 11.19 21.21
N GLY A 422 12.58 12.47 20.99
CA GLY A 422 12.47 13.49 22.04
C GLY A 422 13.81 14.07 22.54
N ALA A 423 14.93 13.74 21.89
CA ALA A 423 16.24 14.31 22.22
C ALA A 423 16.37 15.76 21.74
N LYS A 424 17.09 16.61 22.49
CA LYS A 424 17.30 18.03 22.16
C LYS A 424 18.30 18.19 21.01
N ASN A 425 17.83 18.61 19.84
CA ASN A 425 18.64 18.81 18.64
C ASN A 425 19.23 20.24 18.56
N ILE A 426 19.97 20.65 19.60
CA ILE A 426 20.56 22.00 19.69
C ILE A 426 21.62 22.20 18.60
N ASN A 427 22.46 21.20 18.35
CA ASN A 427 23.49 21.28 17.31
C ASN A 427 22.87 21.42 15.91
N GLY A 428 21.77 20.71 15.59
CA GLY A 428 21.09 20.83 14.30
C GLY A 428 20.42 22.19 14.08
N VAL A 429 19.73 22.74 15.08
CA VAL A 429 19.18 24.11 15.02
C VAL A 429 20.28 25.16 14.88
N THR A 430 21.39 25.00 15.61
CA THR A 430 22.55 25.89 15.48
C THR A 430 23.17 25.81 14.09
N LEU A 431 23.28 24.60 13.52
CA LEU A 431 23.83 24.38 12.19
C LEU A 431 22.96 25.03 11.12
N LEU A 432 21.64 24.91 11.23
CA LEU A 432 20.67 25.56 10.34
C LEU A 432 20.84 27.09 10.31
N ILE A 433 20.94 27.73 11.48
CA ILE A 433 21.12 29.20 11.60
C ILE A 433 22.48 29.62 11.04
N SER A 434 23.54 28.83 11.29
CA SER A 434 24.88 29.06 10.76
C SER A 434 24.91 28.97 9.24
N LEU A 435 24.28 27.94 8.67
CA LEU A 435 24.08 27.76 7.23
C LEU A 435 23.26 28.90 6.63
N ALA A 436 22.22 29.39 7.31
CA ALA A 436 21.39 30.50 6.84
C ALA A 436 22.20 31.80 6.67
N ARG A 437 23.03 32.14 7.66
CA ARG A 437 23.98 33.26 7.57
C ARG A 437 25.04 33.03 6.49
N TYR A 438 25.50 31.79 6.31
CA TYR A 438 26.48 31.44 5.28
C TYR A 438 25.90 31.55 3.86
N PHE A 439 24.78 30.89 3.55
CA PHE A 439 24.14 30.92 2.24
C PHE A 439 23.80 32.32 1.76
N LYS A 440 23.38 33.23 2.66
CA LYS A 440 23.09 34.63 2.32
C LYS A 440 24.28 35.39 1.70
N ARG A 441 25.53 35.00 2.00
CA ARG A 441 26.73 35.63 1.39
C ARG A 441 27.00 35.16 -0.04
N TRP A 442 26.31 34.13 -0.53
CA TRP A 442 26.54 33.55 -1.86
C TRP A 442 25.50 34.02 -2.87
N SER A 443 25.96 34.48 -4.02
CA SER A 443 25.12 34.94 -5.14
C SER A 443 24.70 33.83 -6.12
N LEU A 444 24.84 32.54 -5.73
CA LEU A 444 24.66 31.40 -6.63
C LEU A 444 23.23 30.84 -6.68
N TRP A 445 22.40 31.14 -5.69
CA TRP A 445 21.10 30.51 -5.52
C TRP A 445 20.10 30.97 -6.58
N SER A 446 19.47 30.00 -7.21
CA SER A 446 18.44 30.10 -8.26
C SER A 446 17.04 29.85 -7.69
N LYS A 447 16.95 29.20 -6.53
CA LYS A 447 15.72 28.92 -5.78
C LYS A 447 15.78 29.59 -4.42
N ASP A 448 14.65 30.05 -3.92
CA ASP A 448 14.55 30.59 -2.57
C ASP A 448 14.92 29.51 -1.55
N ILE A 449 15.51 29.89 -0.42
CA ILE A 449 15.81 28.93 0.66
C ILE A 449 15.03 29.33 1.91
N ILE A 450 14.15 28.43 2.34
CA ILE A 450 13.36 28.53 3.55
C ILE A 450 14.09 27.78 4.65
N PHE A 451 14.46 28.48 5.72
CA PHE A 451 15.00 27.89 6.94
C PHE A 451 13.87 27.78 7.95
N LEU A 452 13.55 26.56 8.39
CA LEU A 452 12.41 26.27 9.25
C LEU A 452 12.89 25.59 10.55
N VAL A 453 12.52 26.16 11.69
CA VAL A 453 12.72 25.57 13.02
C VAL A 453 11.36 25.27 13.63
N THR A 454 11.14 24.01 13.99
CA THR A 454 9.90 23.50 14.59
C THR A 454 10.14 23.07 16.04
N PRO A 455 9.18 23.19 16.97
CA PRO A 455 9.36 22.73 18.35
C PRO A 455 9.64 21.22 18.47
N ASP A 456 9.04 20.45 17.58
CA ASP A 456 9.11 18.99 17.51
C ASP A 456 9.24 18.51 16.06
N SER A 457 9.34 17.20 15.88
CA SER A 457 9.53 16.52 14.59
C SER A 457 8.23 16.06 13.92
N THR A 458 7.05 16.43 14.43
CA THR A 458 5.77 15.78 14.07
C THR A 458 4.59 16.72 13.89
N THR A 459 4.29 17.55 14.90
CA THR A 459 3.17 18.51 14.89
C THR A 459 3.58 19.82 14.21
N GLY A 460 4.78 20.32 14.52
CA GLY A 460 5.30 21.57 13.99
C GLY A 460 5.45 21.57 12.47
N PRO A 461 6.12 20.55 11.87
CA PRO A 461 6.21 20.42 10.41
C PRO A 461 4.83 20.35 9.74
N GLN A 462 3.88 19.59 10.31
CA GLN A 462 2.52 19.48 9.78
C GLN A 462 1.78 20.82 9.80
N ALA A 463 1.78 21.53 10.95
CA ALA A 463 1.14 22.85 11.07
C ALA A 463 1.70 23.88 10.09
N TRP A 464 3.02 23.83 9.85
CA TRP A 464 3.65 24.69 8.86
C TRP A 464 3.20 24.34 7.44
N MET A 465 3.15 23.04 7.11
CA MET A 465 2.77 22.55 5.79
C MET A 465 1.29 22.85 5.45
N ASP A 466 0.39 22.63 6.41
CA ASP A 466 -1.05 22.96 6.29
C ASP A 466 -1.28 24.46 6.08
N ALA A 467 -0.45 25.30 6.72
CA ALA A 467 -0.50 26.74 6.53
C ALA A 467 0.16 27.20 5.22
N TYR A 468 1.20 26.51 4.75
CA TYR A 468 1.87 26.81 3.49
C TYR A 468 0.91 26.61 2.30
N HIS A 469 0.17 25.50 2.29
CA HIS A 469 -0.84 25.20 1.26
C HIS A 469 -2.25 25.75 1.53
N SER A 470 -2.45 26.48 2.63
CA SER A 470 -3.76 27.05 3.02
C SER A 470 -4.86 25.97 3.17
N THR A 471 -4.49 24.80 3.71
CA THR A 471 -5.39 23.68 4.03
C THR A 471 -5.77 23.59 5.51
N HIS A 472 -5.12 24.38 6.36
CA HIS A 472 -5.37 24.51 7.80
C HIS A 472 -6.74 25.12 8.17
N ASP A 473 -7.20 24.85 9.40
CA ASP A 473 -8.24 25.63 10.08
C ASP A 473 -7.61 26.85 10.79
N PRO A 474 -7.97 28.09 10.41
CA PRO A 474 -7.46 29.32 11.04
C PRO A 474 -7.75 29.45 12.54
N SER A 475 -8.70 28.68 13.07
CA SER A 475 -9.06 28.65 14.50
C SER A 475 -8.00 27.96 15.36
N HIS A 476 -7.26 27.02 14.77
CA HIS A 476 -6.33 26.13 15.45
C HIS A 476 -4.87 26.35 15.02
N VAL A 477 -4.65 26.74 13.76
CA VAL A 477 -3.32 26.95 13.18
C VAL A 477 -3.26 28.35 12.59
N GLN A 478 -2.23 29.12 12.93
CA GLN A 478 -2.05 30.46 12.38
C GLN A 478 -1.62 30.39 10.90
N ALA A 479 -2.21 31.23 10.06
CA ALA A 479 -1.79 31.41 8.68
C ALA A 479 -0.36 31.99 8.58
N ILE A 480 0.45 31.45 7.67
CA ILE A 480 1.81 31.93 7.43
C ILE A 480 1.79 33.26 6.67
N SER A 481 2.42 34.28 7.25
CA SER A 481 2.56 35.63 6.67
C SER A 481 3.68 35.77 5.63
N LEU A 482 4.67 34.88 5.64
CA LEU A 482 5.85 34.90 4.78
C LEU A 482 5.93 33.58 4.00
N LYS A 483 5.55 33.60 2.73
CA LYS A 483 5.60 32.45 1.80
C LYS A 483 6.59 32.69 0.68
N SER A 484 7.01 31.61 0.01
CA SER A 484 7.80 31.63 -1.23
C SER A 484 7.10 30.70 -2.26
N GLY A 485 7.82 30.29 -3.29
CA GLY A 485 7.35 29.48 -4.40
C GLY A 485 7.06 28.01 -4.09
N ALA A 486 6.98 27.20 -5.14
CA ALA A 486 6.77 25.76 -5.04
C ALA A 486 8.00 25.09 -4.41
N ILE A 487 7.79 24.28 -3.37
CA ILE A 487 8.89 23.58 -2.69
C ILE A 487 9.32 22.38 -3.55
N GLN A 488 10.59 22.39 -3.94
CA GLN A 488 11.19 21.37 -4.81
C GLN A 488 11.82 20.21 -4.03
N GLY A 489 12.30 20.45 -2.81
CA GLY A 489 12.85 19.43 -1.95
C GLY A 489 13.15 19.93 -0.55
N VAL A 490 13.26 19.00 0.40
CA VAL A 490 13.47 19.28 1.83
C VAL A 490 14.61 18.44 2.38
N VAL A 491 15.51 19.08 3.12
CA VAL A 491 16.56 18.39 3.88
C VAL A 491 16.41 18.78 5.35
N CYS A 492 16.13 17.79 6.19
CA CYS A 492 16.06 17.98 7.64
C CYS A 492 17.40 17.63 8.30
N ILE A 493 17.80 18.42 9.29
CA ILE A 493 19.06 18.34 10.03
C ILE A 493 18.78 17.85 11.44
N ASP A 494 19.29 16.68 11.79
CA ASP A 494 19.23 16.12 13.13
C ASP A 494 20.65 15.78 13.64
N TYR A 495 21.08 16.47 14.68
CA TYR A 495 22.37 16.31 15.35
C TYR A 495 22.11 16.43 16.86
N PRO A 496 21.64 15.36 17.53
CA PRO A 496 21.07 15.43 18.87
C PRO A 496 22.10 15.30 20.02
N PHE A 497 23.39 15.47 19.74
CA PHE A 497 24.48 15.33 20.73
C PHE A 497 25.65 16.28 20.43
N GLU A 498 26.54 16.46 21.40
CA GLU A 498 27.63 17.45 21.34
C GLU A 498 28.98 16.93 20.83
N HIS A 499 29.18 15.60 20.84
CA HIS A 499 30.41 14.97 20.37
C HIS A 499 30.40 14.79 18.84
N ARG A 500 31.58 14.54 18.28
CA ARG A 500 31.73 14.18 16.85
C ARG A 500 31.01 12.89 16.50
N PHE A 501 30.56 12.80 15.25
CA PHE A 501 29.84 11.65 14.72
C PHE A 501 30.72 10.83 13.76
N GLU A 502 30.24 9.64 13.40
CA GLU A 502 30.92 8.70 12.50
C GLU A 502 30.23 8.63 11.14
N ASP A 503 28.91 8.43 11.13
CA ASP A 503 28.09 8.21 9.94
C ASP A 503 26.81 9.07 9.97
N PHE A 504 26.10 9.10 8.85
CA PHE A 504 24.70 9.49 8.80
C PHE A 504 23.76 8.28 8.86
N HIS A 505 22.70 8.39 9.65
CA HIS A 505 21.46 7.67 9.40
C HIS A 505 20.56 8.55 8.52
N ILE A 506 20.08 8.00 7.41
CA ILE A 506 19.16 8.71 6.51
C ILE A 506 17.77 8.14 6.73
N ALA A 507 16.90 8.92 7.38
CA ALA A 507 15.49 8.58 7.54
C ALA A 507 14.69 9.13 6.34
N TYR A 508 13.87 8.26 5.75
CA TYR A 508 13.16 8.49 4.49
C TYR A 508 11.74 7.88 4.44
N ASP A 509 11.31 7.12 5.46
CA ASP A 509 9.97 6.52 5.45
C ASP A 509 8.92 7.56 5.86
N GLY A 510 7.99 7.83 4.95
CA GLY A 510 6.87 8.73 5.16
C GLY A 510 5.63 8.06 5.77
N ILE A 511 4.68 8.91 6.14
CA ILE A 511 3.33 8.52 6.57
C ILE A 511 2.71 7.59 5.52
N ASN A 512 1.97 6.58 5.97
CA ASN A 512 1.32 5.56 5.15
C ASN A 512 2.24 4.79 4.18
N GLY A 513 3.57 4.77 4.41
CA GLY A 513 4.52 4.11 3.53
C GLY A 513 4.89 4.93 2.30
N ALA A 514 4.63 6.25 2.31
CA ALA A 514 5.14 7.17 1.31
C ALA A 514 6.68 7.21 1.33
N LEU A 515 7.28 7.47 0.17
CA LEU A 515 8.73 7.50 -0.01
C LEU A 515 9.12 8.72 -0.85
N PRO A 516 10.29 9.34 -0.60
CA PRO A 516 10.82 10.39 -1.46
C PRO A 516 11.29 9.77 -2.77
N ASN A 517 11.34 10.58 -3.82
CA ASN A 517 11.99 10.22 -5.07
C ASN A 517 13.42 9.70 -4.79
N LEU A 518 13.73 8.52 -5.34
CA LEU A 518 14.97 7.79 -5.04
C LEU A 518 16.24 8.61 -5.37
N ASP A 519 16.18 9.56 -6.31
CA ASP A 519 17.34 10.39 -6.64
C ASP A 519 17.72 11.41 -5.55
N LEU A 520 16.76 11.88 -4.73
CA LEU A 520 17.07 12.72 -3.56
C LEU A 520 17.86 11.92 -2.52
N PHE A 521 17.39 10.70 -2.23
CA PHE A 521 18.08 9.77 -1.34
C PHE A 521 19.47 9.41 -1.87
N ASN A 522 19.58 9.05 -3.15
CA ASN A 522 20.86 8.71 -3.78
C ASN A 522 21.81 9.90 -3.80
N THR A 523 21.33 11.11 -4.04
CA THR A 523 22.14 12.34 -3.99
C THR A 523 22.76 12.53 -2.60
N ALA A 524 21.98 12.36 -1.53
CA ALA A 524 22.49 12.43 -0.17
C ALA A 524 23.54 11.33 0.13
N VAL A 525 23.28 10.09 -0.27
CA VAL A 525 24.25 8.98 -0.12
C VAL A 525 25.54 9.24 -0.91
N THR A 526 25.44 9.68 -2.17
CA THR A 526 26.60 9.94 -3.05
C THR A 526 27.45 11.10 -2.52
N ILE A 527 26.82 12.16 -2.00
CA ILE A 527 27.53 13.29 -1.39
C ILE A 527 28.21 12.88 -0.08
N ALA A 528 27.48 12.22 0.83
CA ALA A 528 28.03 11.78 2.11
C ALA A 528 29.21 10.80 1.91
N THR A 529 28.97 9.69 1.19
CA THR A 529 29.97 8.62 1.04
C THR A 529 31.06 8.95 0.03
N GLY A 530 30.71 9.55 -1.11
CA GLY A 530 31.64 9.81 -2.21
C GLY A 530 32.41 11.12 -2.09
N GLN A 531 31.73 12.23 -1.74
CA GLN A 531 32.37 13.55 -1.67
C GLN A 531 32.97 13.85 -0.29
N MET A 532 32.27 13.47 0.80
CA MET A 532 32.68 13.81 2.17
C MET A 532 33.41 12.65 2.89
N GLY A 533 33.35 11.42 2.37
CA GLY A 533 33.95 10.24 3.02
C GLY A 533 33.24 9.81 4.31
N ILE A 534 31.96 10.16 4.46
CA ILE A 534 31.12 9.88 5.62
C ILE A 534 30.24 8.68 5.29
N GLY A 535 30.20 7.65 6.16
CA GLY A 535 29.33 6.51 5.93
C GLY A 535 27.85 6.88 6.01
N ALA A 536 27.00 6.09 5.36
CA ALA A 536 25.55 6.25 5.39
C ALA A 536 24.90 4.92 5.78
N SER A 537 23.84 4.98 6.59
CA SER A 537 23.02 3.84 7.01
C SER A 537 21.53 4.16 6.87
N ILE A 538 20.72 3.11 6.73
CA ILE A 538 19.25 3.18 6.69
C ILE A 538 18.67 2.21 7.73
N GLN A 539 17.39 2.36 8.09
CA GLN A 539 16.67 1.38 8.93
C GLN A 539 17.42 0.93 10.19
N PHE A 540 18.18 1.85 10.80
CA PHE A 540 19.06 1.61 11.95
C PHE A 540 20.06 0.45 11.77
N GLN A 541 20.52 0.18 10.54
CA GLN A 541 21.46 -0.89 10.18
C GLN A 541 22.69 -0.96 11.09
N HIS A 542 23.19 0.20 11.53
CA HIS A 542 24.35 0.34 12.41
C HIS A 542 24.16 -0.30 13.79
N GLU A 543 22.93 -0.44 14.29
CA GLU A 543 22.66 -1.04 15.61
C GLU A 543 22.79 -2.56 15.63
N TYR A 544 22.50 -3.23 14.51
CA TYR A 544 22.37 -4.70 14.45
C TYR A 544 23.26 -5.37 13.40
N THR A 545 23.93 -4.61 12.53
CA THR A 545 24.86 -5.16 11.53
C THR A 545 26.12 -4.29 11.40
N GLN A 546 27.27 -4.89 11.70
CA GLN A 546 28.58 -4.31 11.43
C GLN A 546 28.77 -3.97 9.95
N LYS A 547 29.44 -2.85 9.64
CA LYS A 547 29.62 -2.32 8.27
C LYS A 547 30.02 -3.37 7.23
N GLU A 548 31.02 -4.20 7.54
CA GLU A 548 31.52 -5.28 6.67
C GLU A 548 30.43 -6.30 6.29
N ASN A 549 29.52 -6.61 7.22
CA ASN A 549 28.49 -7.63 7.07
C ASN A 549 27.18 -7.11 6.48
N GLN A 550 27.04 -5.80 6.25
CA GLN A 550 25.86 -5.20 5.59
C GLN A 550 25.64 -5.77 4.18
N GLY A 551 26.72 -6.23 3.53
CA GLY A 551 26.70 -6.94 2.24
C GLY A 551 25.94 -8.28 2.25
N SER A 552 25.77 -8.91 3.40
CA SER A 552 25.24 -10.27 3.52
C SER A 552 23.73 -10.38 3.20
N TYR A 553 23.26 -11.58 2.86
CA TYR A 553 21.82 -11.83 2.67
C TYR A 553 21.00 -11.63 3.97
N PRO A 554 21.42 -12.16 5.15
CA PRO A 554 20.67 -11.94 6.39
C PRO A 554 20.53 -10.46 6.77
N ALA A 555 21.59 -9.66 6.59
CA ALA A 555 21.54 -8.21 6.84
C ALA A 555 20.53 -7.50 5.92
N ARG A 556 20.56 -7.81 4.62
CA ARG A 556 19.59 -7.27 3.64
C ARG A 556 18.17 -7.69 3.94
N LEU A 557 17.94 -8.95 4.33
CA LEU A 557 16.62 -9.44 4.75
C LEU A 557 16.13 -8.74 6.02
N GLN A 558 17.00 -8.55 7.01
CA GLN A 558 16.65 -7.83 8.24
C GLN A 558 16.34 -6.35 7.97
N THR A 559 17.06 -5.72 7.05
CA THR A 559 16.77 -4.35 6.58
C THR A 559 15.43 -4.28 5.85
N LEU A 560 15.15 -5.22 4.94
CA LEU A 560 13.87 -5.35 4.25
C LEU A 560 12.72 -5.49 5.25
N VAL A 561 12.83 -6.38 6.23
CA VAL A 561 11.80 -6.60 7.25
C VAL A 561 11.60 -5.37 8.14
N LYS A 562 12.67 -4.69 8.59
CA LYS A 562 12.57 -3.44 9.36
C LYS A 562 11.89 -2.33 8.54
N GLY A 563 12.32 -2.11 7.29
CA GLY A 563 11.72 -1.10 6.41
C GLY A 563 10.25 -1.40 6.06
N MET A 564 9.91 -2.66 5.79
CA MET A 564 8.51 -3.06 5.61
C MET A 564 7.69 -2.86 6.88
N SER A 565 8.24 -3.16 8.07
CA SER A 565 7.54 -2.91 9.33
C SER A 565 7.33 -1.41 9.59
N SER A 566 8.34 -0.58 9.34
CA SER A 566 8.28 0.88 9.37
C SER A 566 7.16 1.42 8.46
N GLN A 567 7.12 0.96 7.21
CA GLN A 567 6.08 1.38 6.25
C GLN A 567 4.69 0.83 6.60
N ALA A 568 4.59 -0.37 7.17
CA ALA A 568 3.32 -0.96 7.61
C ALA A 568 2.71 -0.25 8.82
N LEU A 569 3.54 0.34 9.69
CA LEU A 569 3.10 1.24 10.77
C LEU A 569 2.44 2.51 10.22
N GLY A 570 2.93 3.04 9.10
CA GLY A 570 2.40 4.22 8.44
C GLY A 570 2.49 5.52 9.25
N HIS A 571 3.23 5.53 10.37
CA HIS A 571 3.49 6.71 11.19
C HIS A 571 4.62 7.56 10.59
N ALA A 572 4.76 8.81 11.04
CA ALA A 572 5.93 9.62 10.72
C ALA A 572 7.19 9.05 11.38
N THR A 573 8.30 8.96 10.63
CA THR A 573 9.61 8.54 11.16
C THR A 573 10.57 9.71 11.41
N GLY A 574 10.17 10.93 11.03
CA GLY A 574 10.89 12.16 11.29
C GLY A 574 10.18 13.37 10.68
N PRO A 575 10.77 14.58 10.79
CA PRO A 575 10.13 15.80 10.29
C PRO A 575 9.94 15.82 8.77
N HIS A 576 10.69 15.00 8.03
CA HIS A 576 10.51 14.83 6.58
C HIS A 576 9.15 14.22 6.21
N SER A 577 8.54 13.40 7.07
CA SER A 577 7.36 12.61 6.72
C SER A 577 6.12 13.49 6.41
N SER A 578 5.97 14.64 7.08
CA SER A 578 4.86 15.59 6.86
C SER A 578 4.87 16.27 5.48
N PHE A 579 5.99 16.28 4.77
CA PHE A 579 6.11 16.88 3.44
C PHE A 579 5.61 15.94 2.34
N MET A 580 5.69 14.62 2.56
CA MET A 580 5.37 13.60 1.56
C MET A 580 3.87 13.50 1.24
N SER A 581 3.01 13.86 2.21
CA SER A 581 1.56 13.97 2.00
C SER A 581 1.17 15.08 1.02
N TYR A 582 2.06 16.06 0.82
CA TYR A 582 1.96 17.12 -0.19
C TYR A 582 2.79 16.79 -1.46
N HIS A 583 3.23 15.55 -1.60
CA HIS A 583 4.15 15.06 -2.63
C HIS A 583 5.47 15.83 -2.70
N ILE A 584 5.94 16.40 -1.60
CA ILE A 584 7.25 17.09 -1.55
C ILE A 584 8.30 16.07 -1.08
N ASP A 585 9.35 15.90 -1.89
CA ASP A 585 10.44 14.98 -1.60
C ASP A 585 11.30 15.49 -0.44
N ALA A 586 11.43 14.68 0.59
CA ALA A 586 12.04 15.06 1.86
C ALA A 586 12.86 13.93 2.47
N ILE A 587 13.98 14.25 3.11
CA ILE A 587 14.82 13.32 3.87
C ILE A 587 15.29 13.95 5.17
N THR A 588 15.53 13.15 6.21
CA THR A 588 16.24 13.59 7.42
C THR A 588 17.63 12.96 7.48
N LEU A 589 18.65 13.79 7.65
CA LEU A 589 20.00 13.37 7.96
C LEU A 589 20.17 13.42 9.48
N THR A 590 20.36 12.27 10.11
CA THR A 590 20.66 12.13 11.54
C THR A 590 22.14 11.75 11.71
N ALA A 591 22.91 12.57 12.44
CA ALA A 591 24.27 12.21 12.84
C ALA A 591 24.25 11.05 13.83
N ILE A 592 25.12 10.05 13.66
CA ILE A 592 25.20 8.86 14.53
C ILE A 592 26.65 8.43 14.83
N GLY A 593 26.83 7.68 15.90
CA GLY A 593 28.11 7.10 16.30
C GLY A 593 29.08 8.09 16.98
N ASN A 594 30.29 7.62 17.25
CA ASN A 594 31.38 8.41 17.85
C ASN A 594 32.58 8.35 16.91
N GLY A 595 32.80 9.41 16.14
CA GLY A 595 33.80 9.40 15.07
C GLY A 595 34.61 10.70 14.97
N TRP A 596 35.13 10.96 13.77
CA TRP A 596 36.00 12.10 13.51
C TRP A 596 35.28 13.27 12.82
N GLN A 597 34.02 13.08 12.40
CA GLN A 597 33.25 14.08 11.65
C GLN A 597 32.62 15.11 12.59
N ASP A 598 32.66 16.38 12.18
CA ASP A 598 32.21 17.52 12.98
C ASP A 598 31.06 18.29 12.32
N GLU A 599 30.61 19.34 12.99
CA GLU A 599 29.52 20.21 12.53
C GLU A 599 29.79 20.82 11.14
N MET A 600 31.06 21.00 10.78
CA MET A 600 31.48 21.55 9.49
C MET A 600 31.42 20.49 8.40
N ALA A 601 31.74 19.23 8.71
CA ALA A 601 31.50 18.09 7.82
C ALA A 601 30.00 17.89 7.54
N PHE A 602 29.14 18.01 8.57
CA PHE A 602 27.69 18.02 8.39
C PHE A 602 27.25 19.19 7.49
N GLY A 603 27.64 20.42 7.83
CA GLY A 603 27.25 21.60 7.06
C GLY A 603 27.69 21.58 5.59
N ARG A 604 28.86 21.02 5.28
CA ARG A 604 29.30 20.78 3.89
C ARG A 604 28.44 19.75 3.16
N THR A 605 28.04 18.67 3.84
CA THR A 605 27.10 17.68 3.28
C THR A 605 25.79 18.36 2.89
N VAL A 606 25.20 19.16 3.77
CA VAL A 606 23.97 19.92 3.51
C VAL A 606 24.16 20.98 2.42
N GLU A 607 25.28 21.71 2.42
CA GLU A 607 25.63 22.66 1.36
C GLU A 607 25.62 22.00 -0.03
N SER A 608 26.26 20.83 -0.16
CA SER A 608 26.32 20.11 -1.43
C SER A 608 24.93 19.62 -1.88
N ILE A 609 24.10 19.09 -0.97
CA ILE A 609 22.74 18.65 -1.30
C ILE A 609 21.87 19.85 -1.74
N CYS A 610 21.98 20.99 -1.06
CA CYS A 610 21.30 22.23 -1.49
C CYS A 610 21.78 22.71 -2.86
N ARG A 611 23.07 22.59 -3.18
CA ARG A 611 23.61 22.93 -4.52
C ARG A 611 23.04 22.00 -5.60
N SER A 612 22.93 20.70 -5.33
CA SER A 612 22.27 19.74 -6.23
C SER A 612 20.79 20.06 -6.45
N LEU A 613 20.02 20.32 -5.38
CA LEU A 613 18.61 20.72 -5.47
C LEU A 613 18.42 22.08 -6.18
N ASN A 614 19.36 23.00 -6.05
CA ASN A 614 19.33 24.30 -6.72
C ASN A 614 19.41 24.19 -8.25
N ASN A 615 20.09 23.15 -8.76
CA ASN A 615 20.30 22.91 -10.18
C ASN A 615 19.09 22.26 -10.90
N LEU A 616 18.13 21.69 -10.16
CA LEU A 616 16.92 21.11 -10.74
C LEU A 616 16.18 22.14 -11.59
N LEU A 617 15.80 21.78 -12.83
CA LEU A 617 14.99 22.66 -13.70
C LEU A 617 13.49 22.40 -13.55
N GLU A 618 13.14 21.25 -13.00
CA GLU A 618 11.77 20.81 -12.74
C GLU A 618 11.76 19.90 -11.51
N LYS A 619 10.55 19.57 -11.03
CA LYS A 619 10.38 18.69 -9.88
C LYS A 619 10.88 17.29 -10.18
N LEU A 620 11.45 16.60 -9.18
CA LEU A 620 11.87 15.21 -9.30
C LEU A 620 10.70 14.34 -9.77
N HIS A 621 10.90 13.61 -10.88
CA HIS A 621 9.86 12.77 -11.50
C HIS A 621 10.40 11.58 -12.31
N GLN A 622 11.68 11.58 -12.70
CA GLN A 622 12.30 10.53 -13.52
C GLN A 622 12.58 9.23 -12.76
N SER A 623 12.98 9.32 -11.49
CA SER A 623 13.37 8.15 -10.67
C SER A 623 12.18 7.52 -9.92
N PHE A 624 12.45 6.39 -9.25
CA PHE A 624 11.42 5.61 -8.55
C PHE A 624 10.85 6.33 -7.32
N PHE A 625 9.53 6.29 -7.18
CA PHE A 625 8.78 6.64 -5.96
C PHE A 625 8.33 5.41 -5.16
N PHE A 626 8.45 4.21 -5.74
CA PHE A 626 8.00 2.96 -5.17
C PHE A 626 9.13 1.93 -5.22
N TYR A 627 9.84 1.79 -4.10
CA TYR A 627 11.04 0.96 -3.95
C TYR A 627 11.18 0.42 -2.53
N LEU A 628 11.94 -0.65 -2.37
CA LEU A 628 12.39 -1.16 -1.07
C LEU A 628 13.92 -1.11 -1.04
N LEU A 629 14.52 -0.41 -0.07
CA LEU A 629 15.97 -0.36 0.09
C LEU A 629 16.47 -1.59 0.85
N MET A 630 17.46 -2.27 0.29
CA MET A 630 18.17 -3.38 0.95
C MET A 630 19.42 -2.86 1.67
N GLN A 631 20.06 -1.84 1.09
CA GLN A 631 21.27 -1.14 1.52
C GLN A 631 21.18 0.31 0.99
N THR A 632 22.03 1.21 1.48
CA THR A 632 22.17 2.58 0.93
C THR A 632 22.49 2.63 -0.56
N ASN A 633 23.08 1.56 -1.12
CA ASN A 633 23.44 1.46 -2.52
C ASN A 633 22.67 0.38 -3.32
N ARG A 634 21.64 -0.26 -2.74
CA ARG A 634 20.84 -1.30 -3.41
C ARG A 634 19.35 -1.23 -3.08
N PHE A 635 18.52 -1.31 -4.12
CA PHE A 635 17.06 -1.23 -4.03
C PHE A 635 16.35 -2.30 -4.87
N VAL A 636 15.08 -2.53 -4.58
CA VAL A 636 14.15 -3.36 -5.35
C VAL A 636 13.01 -2.46 -5.83
N SER A 637 12.68 -2.49 -7.12
CA SER A 637 11.62 -1.64 -7.69
C SER A 637 10.23 -2.29 -7.58
N ILE A 638 9.17 -1.47 -7.68
CA ILE A 638 7.78 -1.92 -7.63
C ILE A 638 7.46 -3.10 -8.56
N GLY A 639 7.96 -3.11 -9.80
CA GLY A 639 7.74 -4.21 -10.73
C GLY A 639 8.33 -5.56 -10.27
N THR A 640 9.30 -5.53 -9.34
CA THR A 640 9.95 -6.72 -8.80
C THR A 640 9.30 -7.18 -7.49
N TYR A 641 8.92 -6.28 -6.57
CA TYR A 641 8.33 -6.69 -5.28
C TYR A 641 6.80 -6.87 -5.32
N LEU A 642 6.07 -6.09 -6.12
CA LEU A 642 4.59 -6.08 -6.14
C LEU A 642 3.96 -7.46 -6.42
N PRO A 643 4.50 -8.33 -7.32
CA PRO A 643 3.96 -9.67 -7.55
C PRO A 643 3.78 -10.51 -6.28
N SER A 644 4.62 -10.31 -5.25
CA SER A 644 4.52 -11.03 -3.97
C SER A 644 3.20 -10.75 -3.24
N ALA A 645 2.87 -9.48 -3.01
CA ALA A 645 1.64 -9.09 -2.33
C ALA A 645 0.41 -9.37 -3.21
N MET A 646 0.53 -9.24 -4.53
CA MET A 646 -0.51 -9.65 -5.48
C MET A 646 -0.82 -11.15 -5.40
N ALA A 647 0.20 -12.03 -5.30
CA ALA A 647 0.00 -13.47 -5.18
C ALA A 647 -0.74 -13.83 -3.88
N ILE A 648 -0.37 -13.20 -2.76
CA ILE A 648 -1.06 -13.41 -1.47
C ILE A 648 -2.48 -12.84 -1.50
N ALA A 649 -2.71 -11.64 -2.05
CA ALA A 649 -4.05 -11.08 -2.22
C ALA A 649 -4.93 -11.98 -3.13
N ALA A 650 -4.37 -12.49 -4.22
CA ALA A 650 -5.03 -13.42 -5.13
C ALA A 650 -5.38 -14.76 -4.46
N SER A 651 -4.61 -15.24 -3.47
CA SER A 651 -4.94 -16.47 -2.75
C SER A 651 -6.33 -16.43 -2.09
N TYR A 652 -6.73 -15.27 -1.55
CA TYR A 652 -8.04 -15.05 -0.95
C TYR A 652 -9.14 -15.00 -2.00
N THR A 653 -8.90 -14.35 -3.14
CA THR A 653 -9.83 -14.30 -4.27
C THR A 653 -10.05 -15.68 -4.89
N ILE A 654 -9.00 -16.49 -5.05
CA ILE A 654 -9.09 -17.89 -5.52
C ILE A 654 -9.93 -18.73 -4.54
N MET A 655 -9.69 -18.59 -3.24
CA MET A 655 -10.49 -19.28 -2.21
C MET A 655 -11.95 -18.80 -2.19
N ALA A 656 -12.19 -17.50 -2.37
CA ALA A 656 -13.54 -16.95 -2.49
C ALA A 656 -14.29 -17.54 -3.69
N ILE A 657 -13.68 -17.54 -4.88
CA ILE A 657 -14.26 -18.12 -6.09
C ILE A 657 -14.52 -19.63 -5.90
N HIS A 658 -13.61 -20.35 -5.24
CA HIS A 658 -13.81 -21.76 -4.90
C HIS A 658 -15.06 -21.97 -4.04
N LEU A 659 -15.20 -21.25 -2.93
CA LEU A 659 -16.33 -21.36 -2.02
C LEU A 659 -17.64 -20.93 -2.69
N TRP A 660 -17.61 -19.88 -3.51
CA TRP A 660 -18.73 -19.48 -4.36
C TRP A 660 -19.19 -20.61 -5.28
N VAL A 661 -18.27 -21.29 -5.98
CA VAL A 661 -18.60 -22.44 -6.83
C VAL A 661 -19.14 -23.61 -6.02
N VAL A 662 -18.50 -23.97 -4.89
CA VAL A 662 -18.96 -25.05 -4.01
C VAL A 662 -20.37 -24.81 -3.46
N SER A 663 -20.73 -23.55 -3.14
CA SER A 663 -22.08 -23.20 -2.65
C SER A 663 -23.23 -23.38 -3.65
N ALA A 664 -22.94 -23.71 -4.91
CA ALA A 664 -23.97 -23.98 -5.93
C ALA A 664 -24.34 -25.46 -6.08
N TYR A 665 -23.68 -26.39 -5.37
CA TYR A 665 -23.86 -27.82 -5.60
C TYR A 665 -24.08 -28.62 -4.31
N LYS A 666 -25.17 -29.39 -4.25
CA LYS A 666 -25.36 -30.44 -3.23
C LYS A 666 -24.82 -31.77 -3.73
N LYS A 667 -24.16 -32.51 -2.82
CA LYS A 667 -23.81 -33.92 -3.03
C LYS A 667 -24.98 -34.78 -2.60
N VAL A 668 -25.70 -35.35 -3.56
CA VAL A 668 -26.79 -36.28 -3.28
C VAL A 668 -26.26 -37.71 -3.31
N PRO A 669 -26.39 -38.49 -2.22
CA PRO A 669 -26.18 -39.93 -2.29
C PRO A 669 -27.27 -40.53 -3.16
N ARG A 670 -26.90 -41.19 -4.26
CA ARG A 670 -27.87 -41.85 -5.13
C ARG A 670 -28.52 -43.00 -4.38
N SER A 671 -29.78 -42.85 -3.97
CA SER A 671 -30.57 -43.97 -3.51
C SER A 671 -30.73 -44.95 -4.68
N ILE A 672 -30.50 -46.23 -4.40
CA ILE A 672 -30.88 -47.28 -5.34
C ILE A 672 -32.41 -47.35 -5.24
N ALA A 673 -33.11 -46.85 -6.26
CA ALA A 673 -34.53 -47.06 -6.38
C ALA A 673 -34.76 -48.58 -6.46
N ALA A 674 -35.50 -49.13 -5.48
CA ALA A 674 -35.91 -50.51 -5.53
C ALA A 674 -36.83 -50.70 -6.75
N PRO A 675 -36.63 -51.74 -7.57
CA PRO A 675 -37.57 -52.04 -8.64
C PRO A 675 -38.86 -52.60 -8.04
N ASP A 676 -39.95 -51.84 -8.12
CA ASP A 676 -41.29 -52.39 -7.95
C ASP A 676 -41.56 -53.40 -9.07
N ILE A 677 -41.53 -54.70 -8.75
CA ILE A 677 -42.27 -55.77 -9.44
C ILE A 677 -42.22 -57.05 -8.58
N VAL A 678 -43.42 -57.51 -8.19
CA VAL A 678 -43.78 -58.87 -7.74
C VAL A 678 -43.02 -59.47 -6.54
N ALA A 679 -43.74 -59.58 -5.42
CA ALA A 679 -43.40 -60.47 -4.31
C ALA A 679 -43.62 -61.96 -4.68
N GLN A 680 -42.94 -62.87 -3.94
CA GLN A 680 -42.89 -64.33 -4.12
C GLN A 680 -42.01 -64.75 -5.32
N LYS A 681 -40.77 -65.22 -5.10
CA LYS A 681 -40.50 -66.56 -4.53
C LYS A 681 -39.06 -66.70 -3.98
N GLU A 682 -38.85 -67.74 -3.17
CA GLU A 682 -37.55 -68.36 -2.85
C GLU A 682 -36.48 -67.51 -2.11
N GLN A 683 -36.71 -67.34 -0.80
CA GLN A 683 -35.62 -67.50 0.17
C GLN A 683 -35.13 -68.96 0.17
N THR A 684 -34.24 -69.31 -0.75
CA THR A 684 -33.39 -70.52 -0.65
C THR A 684 -32.20 -70.35 -1.59
N LEU A 685 -31.06 -70.99 -1.28
CA LEU A 685 -29.77 -70.85 -1.99
C LEU A 685 -28.97 -69.56 -1.71
N LEU A 686 -28.85 -69.19 -0.42
CA LEU A 686 -27.58 -68.61 0.07
C LEU A 686 -26.65 -69.75 0.51
N LYS A 687 -25.88 -70.29 -0.44
CA LYS A 687 -24.58 -70.97 -0.25
C LYS A 687 -23.99 -71.31 -1.62
N GLU A 688 -22.65 -71.26 -1.70
CA GLU A 688 -21.82 -71.64 -2.85
C GLU A 688 -21.81 -70.67 -4.06
N ALA A 689 -21.09 -69.55 -3.89
CA ALA A 689 -20.25 -68.97 -4.94
C ALA A 689 -19.02 -68.30 -4.31
N SER A 690 -17.87 -68.39 -4.99
CA SER A 690 -16.52 -68.15 -4.45
C SER A 690 -16.08 -66.69 -4.33
N ASP A 691 -15.08 -66.48 -3.47
CA ASP A 691 -14.55 -65.20 -2.98
C ASP A 691 -13.60 -64.47 -3.97
N SER A 692 -14.01 -64.31 -5.24
CA SER A 692 -13.11 -63.84 -6.33
C SER A 692 -13.51 -62.57 -7.10
N ASP A 693 -14.76 -62.09 -7.03
CA ASP A 693 -15.24 -60.97 -7.88
C ASP A 693 -15.50 -59.64 -7.15
N ALA A 694 -15.15 -59.53 -5.86
CA ALA A 694 -15.37 -58.33 -5.04
C ALA A 694 -14.54 -57.07 -5.44
N LYS A 695 -13.75 -57.13 -6.53
CA LYS A 695 -12.88 -56.02 -6.98
C LYS A 695 -13.46 -55.12 -8.08
N ASN A 696 -14.58 -55.50 -8.71
CA ASN A 696 -15.18 -54.76 -9.83
C ASN A 696 -16.56 -54.14 -9.52
N ALA A 697 -16.85 -53.81 -8.26
CA ALA A 697 -17.99 -52.96 -7.94
C ALA A 697 -17.75 -51.53 -8.47
N PRO A 698 -18.64 -50.97 -9.31
CA PRO A 698 -18.46 -49.61 -9.82
C PRO A 698 -18.54 -48.61 -8.67
N ARG A 699 -17.45 -47.85 -8.45
CA ARG A 699 -17.43 -46.77 -7.46
C ARG A 699 -18.56 -45.77 -7.75
N SER A 700 -19.52 -45.69 -6.85
CA SER A 700 -20.65 -44.75 -6.95
C SER A 700 -20.16 -43.32 -6.76
N PHE A 701 -19.94 -42.62 -7.87
CA PHE A 701 -19.67 -41.19 -7.83
C PHE A 701 -20.96 -40.45 -7.44
N PRO A 702 -20.95 -39.60 -6.39
CA PRO A 702 -22.12 -38.82 -6.01
C PRO A 702 -22.45 -37.80 -7.11
N THR A 703 -23.72 -37.74 -7.50
CA THR A 703 -24.22 -36.74 -8.44
C THR A 703 -24.29 -35.37 -7.76
N LEU A 704 -23.82 -34.33 -8.45
CA LEU A 704 -23.89 -32.95 -8.02
C LEU A 704 -25.18 -32.33 -8.57
N GLU A 705 -26.10 -31.96 -7.68
CA GLU A 705 -27.31 -31.25 -8.07
C GLU A 705 -27.11 -29.73 -7.89
N PRO A 706 -27.44 -28.90 -8.89
CA PRO A 706 -27.36 -27.44 -8.79
C PRO A 706 -28.44 -26.90 -7.84
N VAL A 707 -28.10 -25.87 -7.05
CA VAL A 707 -28.98 -25.29 -6.03
C VAL A 707 -29.00 -23.77 -6.10
N ASP A 708 -30.19 -23.19 -5.96
CA ASP A 708 -30.39 -21.74 -5.91
C ASP A 708 -29.78 -21.13 -4.65
N ARG A 709 -28.87 -20.16 -4.84
CA ARG A 709 -28.15 -19.47 -3.77
C ARG A 709 -29.02 -18.42 -3.09
N LYS A 710 -29.27 -18.56 -1.79
CA LYS A 710 -29.88 -17.51 -0.95
C LYS A 710 -28.82 -16.45 -0.59
N LEU A 711 -28.86 -15.31 -1.27
CA LEU A 711 -27.85 -14.26 -1.13
C LEU A 711 -28.16 -13.20 -0.06
N MET A 712 -29.42 -13.05 0.36
CA MET A 712 -29.83 -11.98 1.28
C MET A 712 -29.09 -12.02 2.62
N LEU A 713 -29.15 -13.13 3.36
CA LEU A 713 -28.49 -13.25 4.66
C LEU A 713 -26.95 -13.07 4.55
N PRO A 714 -26.23 -13.74 3.62
CA PRO A 714 -24.79 -13.51 3.45
C PRO A 714 -24.42 -12.05 3.13
N ILE A 715 -25.12 -11.39 2.20
CA ILE A 715 -24.81 -10.01 1.82
C ILE A 715 -25.11 -9.07 2.99
N THR A 716 -26.30 -9.13 3.57
CA THR A 716 -26.69 -8.25 4.68
C THR A 716 -25.76 -8.41 5.89
N LEU A 717 -25.38 -9.64 6.25
CA LEU A 717 -24.47 -9.89 7.37
C LEU A 717 -23.06 -9.34 7.10
N VAL A 718 -22.47 -9.62 5.94
CA VAL A 718 -21.13 -9.11 5.59
C VAL A 718 -21.13 -7.59 5.53
N THR A 719 -22.14 -6.97 4.89
CA THR A 719 -22.27 -5.51 4.84
C THR A 719 -22.45 -4.90 6.25
N ALA A 720 -23.27 -5.49 7.11
CA ALA A 720 -23.48 -5.01 8.48
C ALA A 720 -22.21 -5.08 9.33
N VAL A 721 -21.44 -6.17 9.24
CA VAL A 721 -20.15 -6.30 9.95
C VAL A 721 -19.12 -5.28 9.45
N GLN A 722 -19.04 -5.07 8.13
CA GLN A 722 -18.14 -4.08 7.55
C GLN A 722 -18.51 -2.64 7.95
N LEU A 723 -19.80 -2.28 7.93
CA LEU A 723 -20.27 -0.98 8.42
C LEU A 723 -20.09 -0.83 9.94
N GLY A 724 -20.19 -1.91 10.71
CA GLY A 724 -19.93 -1.92 12.15
C GLY A 724 -18.50 -1.52 12.54
N SER A 725 -17.52 -1.72 11.64
CA SER A 725 -16.12 -1.30 11.86
C SER A 725 -15.94 0.23 11.93
N LEU A 726 -16.92 1.01 11.48
CA LEU A 726 -16.94 2.47 11.63
C LEU A 726 -17.13 2.90 13.09
N ILE A 727 -17.70 2.06 13.96
CA ILE A 727 -17.93 2.39 15.37
C ILE A 727 -16.59 2.46 16.15
N PRO A 728 -15.71 1.44 16.13
CA PRO A 728 -14.35 1.56 16.68
C PRO A 728 -13.58 2.78 16.16
N LEU A 729 -13.71 3.08 14.86
CA LEU A 729 -13.01 4.21 14.24
C LEU A 729 -13.52 5.56 14.77
N TYR A 730 -14.84 5.73 14.88
CA TYR A 730 -15.45 6.92 15.47
C TYR A 730 -15.11 7.11 16.96
N LEU A 731 -15.05 6.02 17.73
CA LEU A 731 -14.69 6.06 19.14
C LEU A 731 -13.22 6.45 19.34
N LEU A 732 -12.32 5.96 18.49
CA LEU A 732 -10.89 6.32 18.53
C LEU A 732 -10.64 7.83 18.36
N THR A 733 -11.40 8.48 17.46
CA THR A 733 -11.20 9.90 17.14
C THR A 733 -11.86 10.85 18.14
N THR A 734 -12.93 10.42 18.80
CA THR A 734 -13.76 11.28 19.68
C THR A 734 -13.44 11.17 21.16
N LEU A 735 -12.89 10.04 21.62
CA LEU A 735 -12.64 9.80 23.05
C LEU A 735 -11.32 10.39 23.55
N GLY A 736 -11.29 10.75 24.84
CA GLY A 736 -10.10 11.19 25.54
C GLY A 736 -9.08 10.05 25.74
N VAL A 737 -7.78 10.38 25.74
CA VAL A 737 -6.68 9.42 25.91
C VAL A 737 -6.90 8.50 27.12
N SER A 738 -7.39 9.03 28.24
CA SER A 738 -7.68 8.25 29.46
C SER A 738 -8.77 7.19 29.31
N SER A 739 -9.74 7.35 28.39
CA SER A 739 -10.77 6.35 28.14
C SER A 739 -10.43 5.38 26.99
N LEU A 740 -9.42 5.67 26.17
CA LEU A 740 -9.00 4.80 25.07
C LEU A 740 -8.67 3.35 25.52
N PRO A 741 -7.91 3.06 26.60
CA PRO A 741 -7.62 1.68 26.99
C PRO A 741 -8.86 0.90 27.42
N ILE A 742 -9.77 1.53 28.17
CA ILE A 742 -11.02 0.91 28.64
C ILE A 742 -11.91 0.61 27.44
N THR A 743 -12.11 1.58 26.55
CA THR A 743 -12.91 1.39 25.33
C THR A 743 -12.28 0.35 24.41
N PHE A 744 -10.95 0.35 24.23
CA PHE A 744 -10.25 -0.67 23.44
C PHE A 744 -10.40 -2.07 24.05
N THR A 745 -10.36 -2.19 25.37
CA THR A 745 -10.56 -3.46 26.09
C THR A 745 -12.00 -3.96 25.92
N ILE A 746 -13.00 -3.07 26.07
CA ILE A 746 -14.42 -3.39 25.82
C ILE A 746 -14.63 -3.80 24.37
N LEU A 747 -14.11 -3.04 23.40
CA LEU A 747 -14.21 -3.36 21.98
C LEU A 747 -13.52 -4.70 21.65
N SER A 748 -12.34 -4.96 22.22
CA SER A 748 -11.63 -6.24 22.06
C SER A 748 -12.46 -7.40 22.60
N LEU A 749 -12.99 -7.28 23.82
CA LEU A 749 -13.90 -8.28 24.41
C LEU A 749 -15.16 -8.47 23.56
N CYS A 750 -15.77 -7.38 23.07
CA CYS A 750 -16.88 -7.44 22.14
C CYS A 750 -16.50 -8.17 20.83
N THR A 751 -15.34 -7.90 20.22
CA THR A 751 -14.92 -8.62 18.99
C THR A 751 -14.65 -10.10 19.21
N LEU A 752 -14.35 -10.53 20.44
CA LEU A 752 -14.17 -11.94 20.80
C LEU A 752 -15.51 -12.64 21.13
N VAL A 753 -16.41 -11.95 21.84
CA VAL A 753 -17.66 -12.52 22.36
C VAL A 753 -18.83 -12.36 21.39
N LEU A 754 -18.92 -11.24 20.67
CA LEU A 754 -20.01 -10.95 19.73
C LEU A 754 -20.13 -11.99 18.61
N PRO A 755 -19.06 -12.54 17.99
CA PRO A 755 -19.19 -13.61 17.01
C PRO A 755 -19.84 -14.88 17.59
N ALA A 756 -19.54 -15.22 18.85
CA ALA A 756 -20.14 -16.37 19.52
C ALA A 756 -21.61 -16.14 19.90
N ILE A 757 -21.94 -14.94 20.41
CA ILE A 757 -23.33 -14.53 20.68
C ILE A 757 -24.13 -14.51 19.38
N LEU A 758 -23.59 -13.90 18.32
CA LEU A 758 -24.25 -13.78 17.02
C LEU A 758 -24.47 -15.15 16.39
N ALA A 759 -23.48 -16.04 16.44
CA ALA A 759 -23.65 -17.44 16.02
C ALA A 759 -24.73 -18.16 16.83
N SER A 760 -24.80 -17.96 18.16
CA SER A 760 -25.83 -18.53 19.02
C SER A 760 -27.24 -18.02 18.66
N ILE A 761 -27.43 -16.71 18.53
CA ILE A 761 -28.72 -16.09 18.15
C ILE A 761 -29.17 -16.57 16.76
N ILE A 762 -28.26 -16.58 15.80
CA ILE A 762 -28.53 -17.01 14.42
C ILE A 762 -28.87 -18.51 14.36
N THR A 763 -28.34 -19.34 15.26
CA THR A 763 -28.61 -20.79 15.29
C THR A 763 -29.76 -21.20 16.23
N SER A 764 -30.17 -20.35 17.18
CA SER A 764 -31.21 -20.67 18.17
C SER A 764 -32.63 -20.64 17.63
N SER A 765 -32.85 -20.14 16.41
CA SER A 765 -34.18 -20.10 15.76
C SER A 765 -34.34 -21.29 14.79
N PRO A 766 -35.22 -22.27 15.08
CA PRO A 766 -35.32 -23.50 14.27
C PRO A 766 -35.76 -23.28 12.82
N SER A 767 -36.42 -22.16 12.52
CA SER A 767 -36.87 -21.81 11.17
C SER A 767 -35.86 -21.00 10.36
N ASN A 768 -34.86 -20.39 11.01
CA ASN A 768 -33.93 -19.42 10.41
C ASN A 768 -32.45 -19.82 10.56
N SER A 769 -32.13 -21.03 11.04
CA SER A 769 -30.74 -21.50 11.14
C SER A 769 -30.07 -21.51 9.75
N PRO A 770 -28.89 -20.89 9.56
CA PRO A 770 -28.30 -20.79 8.24
C PRO A 770 -27.91 -22.15 7.69
N THR A 771 -28.20 -22.35 6.42
CA THR A 771 -27.74 -23.50 5.66
C THR A 771 -26.21 -23.53 5.56
N VAL A 772 -25.65 -24.73 5.31
CA VAL A 772 -24.21 -24.88 5.05
C VAL A 772 -23.78 -23.99 3.87
N GLU A 773 -24.65 -23.84 2.87
CA GLU A 773 -24.47 -22.97 1.70
C GLU A 773 -24.37 -21.49 2.08
N GLU A 774 -25.25 -20.99 2.96
CA GLU A 774 -25.19 -19.61 3.44
C GLU A 774 -23.91 -19.33 4.26
N PHE A 775 -23.45 -20.27 5.09
CA PHE A 775 -22.14 -20.14 5.75
C PHE A 775 -20.97 -20.11 4.76
N THR A 776 -21.00 -20.96 3.73
CA THR A 776 -20.00 -20.97 2.65
C THR A 776 -20.01 -19.65 1.87
N LEU A 777 -21.20 -19.08 1.61
CA LEU A 777 -21.37 -17.77 0.96
C LEU A 777 -20.86 -16.62 1.83
N ILE A 778 -21.09 -16.64 3.15
CA ILE A 778 -20.54 -15.64 4.09
C ILE A 778 -19.00 -15.66 4.05
N LYS A 779 -18.38 -16.84 4.15
CA LYS A 779 -16.91 -16.98 4.04
C LYS A 779 -16.42 -16.52 2.66
N SER A 780 -17.09 -16.93 1.59
CA SER A 780 -16.79 -16.53 0.21
C SER A 780 -16.78 -15.01 0.04
N LEU A 781 -17.83 -14.31 0.49
CA LEU A 781 -17.95 -12.86 0.34
C LEU A 781 -16.93 -12.10 1.21
N SER A 782 -16.69 -12.55 2.43
CA SER A 782 -15.65 -11.97 3.31
C SER A 782 -14.25 -12.10 2.72
N LEU A 783 -13.90 -13.26 2.16
CA LEU A 783 -12.60 -13.47 1.51
C LEU A 783 -12.46 -12.69 0.20
N LEU A 784 -13.56 -12.50 -0.54
CA LEU A 784 -13.56 -11.66 -1.75
C LEU A 784 -13.28 -10.19 -1.41
N VAL A 785 -13.97 -9.65 -0.41
CA VAL A 785 -13.72 -8.28 0.08
C VAL A 785 -12.29 -8.13 0.57
N LEU A 786 -11.79 -9.08 1.37
CA LEU A 786 -10.40 -9.08 1.85
C LEU A 786 -9.39 -9.10 0.69
N GLY A 787 -9.54 -10.00 -0.28
CA GLY A 787 -8.65 -10.10 -1.45
C GLY A 787 -8.63 -8.81 -2.29
N LEU A 788 -9.79 -8.19 -2.50
CA LEU A 788 -9.92 -6.89 -3.18
C LEU A 788 -9.26 -5.76 -2.37
N SER A 789 -9.53 -5.67 -1.07
CA SER A 789 -8.92 -4.67 -0.19
C SER A 789 -7.40 -4.80 -0.12
N LEU A 790 -6.85 -6.01 -0.01
CA LEU A 790 -5.41 -6.25 -0.05
C LEU A 790 -4.82 -5.90 -1.43
N THR A 791 -5.52 -6.20 -2.52
CA THR A 791 -5.06 -5.83 -3.88
C THR A 791 -4.93 -4.31 -4.03
N VAL A 792 -5.93 -3.55 -3.60
CA VAL A 792 -5.87 -2.07 -3.61
C VAL A 792 -4.81 -1.56 -2.64
N LEU A 793 -4.75 -2.13 -1.43
CA LEU A 793 -3.80 -1.69 -0.41
C LEU A 793 -2.36 -1.92 -0.83
N ALA A 794 -2.05 -3.00 -1.54
CA ALA A 794 -0.71 -3.29 -2.03
C ALA A 794 -0.17 -2.27 -3.06
N THR A 795 -1.05 -1.51 -3.74
CA THR A 795 -0.63 -0.42 -4.64
C THR A 795 -0.44 0.92 -3.91
N LEU A 796 -1.00 1.08 -2.71
CA LEU A 796 -0.87 2.27 -1.87
C LEU A 796 0.23 2.12 -0.81
N ASN A 797 0.24 0.99 -0.11
CA ASN A 797 1.20 0.56 0.89
C ASN A 797 1.39 -0.97 0.79
N PHE A 798 2.36 -1.35 -0.03
CA PHE A 798 2.77 -2.76 -0.22
C PHE A 798 3.03 -3.48 1.11
N SER A 799 3.78 -2.84 2.00
CA SER A 799 4.26 -3.42 3.24
C SER A 799 3.12 -3.74 4.21
N LEU A 800 2.15 -2.83 4.35
CA LEU A 800 0.93 -3.05 5.14
C LEU A 800 0.07 -4.16 4.54
N SER A 801 -0.16 -4.15 3.22
CA SER A 801 -0.91 -5.22 2.56
C SER A 801 -0.22 -6.59 2.71
N MET A 802 1.10 -6.63 2.69
CA MET A 802 1.84 -7.88 2.88
C MET A 802 1.67 -8.40 4.30
N VAL A 803 1.81 -7.55 5.32
CA VAL A 803 1.66 -7.93 6.74
C VAL A 803 0.23 -8.42 7.02
N LEU A 804 -0.79 -7.66 6.60
CA LEU A 804 -2.19 -8.07 6.75
C LEU A 804 -2.49 -9.35 5.95
N GLY A 805 -1.96 -9.45 4.73
CA GLY A 805 -2.09 -10.61 3.86
C GLY A 805 -1.44 -11.88 4.42
N LEU A 806 -0.45 -11.79 5.31
CA LEU A 806 0.12 -12.92 6.03
C LEU A 806 -0.69 -13.28 7.29
N ILE A 807 -1.06 -12.30 8.11
CA ILE A 807 -1.82 -12.52 9.36
C ILE A 807 -3.19 -13.17 9.07
N CYS A 808 -3.83 -12.77 7.98
CA CYS A 808 -5.14 -13.28 7.59
C CYS A 808 -5.14 -14.71 6.98
N ILE A 809 -3.98 -15.37 6.78
CA ILE A 809 -3.90 -16.64 6.03
C ILE A 809 -4.92 -17.70 6.53
N PRO A 810 -5.08 -17.94 7.85
CA PRO A 810 -6.01 -18.95 8.33
C PRO A 810 -7.49 -18.69 8.02
N LEU A 811 -7.89 -17.45 7.71
CA LEU A 811 -9.25 -17.15 7.25
C LEU A 811 -9.59 -17.88 5.93
N ALA A 812 -8.60 -18.13 5.08
CA ALA A 812 -8.80 -18.91 3.85
C ALA A 812 -9.02 -20.40 4.14
N PHE A 813 -8.26 -20.97 5.07
CA PHE A 813 -8.12 -22.44 5.23
C PHE A 813 -8.86 -23.05 6.43
N VAL A 814 -9.44 -22.26 7.34
CA VAL A 814 -10.31 -22.77 8.43
C VAL A 814 -11.71 -23.09 7.90
N ASP A 815 -12.21 -24.30 8.14
CA ASP A 815 -13.51 -24.80 7.67
C ASP A 815 -14.35 -25.42 8.81
N ARG A 816 -15.67 -25.55 8.61
CA ARG A 816 -16.58 -26.12 9.61
C ARG A 816 -16.38 -27.63 9.76
N MET A 817 -15.94 -28.08 10.94
CA MET A 817 -15.64 -29.50 11.24
C MET A 817 -16.63 -30.10 12.26
N PRO A 818 -17.91 -30.39 11.88
CA PRO A 818 -18.96 -30.79 12.83
C PRO A 818 -18.65 -32.11 13.56
N ASN A 819 -17.95 -33.04 12.91
CA ASN A 819 -17.65 -34.36 13.46
C ASN A 819 -16.29 -34.43 14.20
N ARG A 820 -15.62 -33.28 14.42
CA ARG A 820 -14.31 -33.20 15.09
C ARG A 820 -14.24 -31.98 16.02
N PRO A 821 -14.89 -32.00 17.19
CA PRO A 821 -15.01 -30.84 18.07
C PRO A 821 -13.64 -30.27 18.48
N LEU A 822 -12.69 -31.13 18.86
CA LEU A 822 -11.33 -30.70 19.21
C LEU A 822 -10.65 -29.88 18.11
N LEU A 823 -10.78 -30.31 16.84
CA LEU A 823 -10.18 -29.61 15.71
C LEU A 823 -10.90 -28.29 15.40
N ALA A 824 -12.24 -28.26 15.54
CA ALA A 824 -13.02 -27.04 15.41
C ALA A 824 -12.66 -26.02 16.50
N THR A 825 -12.45 -26.46 17.75
CA THR A 825 -11.98 -25.61 18.85
C THR A 825 -10.57 -25.08 18.58
N LEU A 826 -9.63 -25.91 18.12
CA LEU A 826 -8.27 -25.46 17.75
C LEU A 826 -8.28 -24.43 16.61
N GLN A 827 -9.12 -24.63 15.59
CA GLN A 827 -9.31 -23.67 14.50
C GLN A 827 -9.92 -22.35 14.98
N TYR A 828 -10.92 -22.39 15.87
CA TYR A 828 -11.50 -21.20 16.48
C TYR A 828 -10.48 -20.44 17.33
N LEU A 829 -9.69 -21.15 18.16
CA LEU A 829 -8.60 -20.55 18.94
C LEU A 829 -7.54 -19.90 18.05
N LEU A 830 -7.18 -20.51 16.92
CA LEU A 830 -6.25 -19.93 15.94
C LEU A 830 -6.80 -18.62 15.35
N LEU A 831 -8.09 -18.57 14.99
CA LEU A 831 -8.74 -17.34 14.52
C LEU A 831 -8.86 -16.27 15.61
N VAL A 832 -9.07 -16.66 16.87
CA VAL A 832 -9.08 -15.75 18.03
C VAL A 832 -7.70 -15.15 18.25
N ILE A 833 -6.63 -15.95 18.25
CA ILE A 833 -5.24 -15.50 18.45
C ILE A 833 -4.81 -14.54 17.33
N LEU A 834 -5.17 -14.82 16.07
CA LEU A 834 -4.82 -14.00 14.91
C LEU A 834 -5.82 -12.87 14.61
N SER A 835 -6.90 -12.76 15.39
CA SER A 835 -7.79 -11.60 15.32
C SER A 835 -7.03 -10.32 15.72
N PRO A 836 -7.44 -9.12 15.26
CA PRO A 836 -6.79 -7.87 15.67
C PRO A 836 -6.74 -7.68 17.19
N ALA A 837 -7.77 -8.14 17.92
CA ALA A 837 -7.81 -8.14 19.38
C ALA A 837 -6.83 -9.16 20.00
N GLY A 838 -6.71 -10.36 19.43
CA GLY A 838 -5.75 -11.39 19.87
C GLY A 838 -4.30 -10.99 19.63
N VAL A 839 -4.00 -10.42 18.46
CA VAL A 839 -2.68 -9.88 18.11
C VAL A 839 -2.32 -8.71 19.03
N ALA A 840 -3.25 -7.77 19.26
CA ALA A 840 -3.02 -6.68 20.19
C ALA A 840 -2.79 -7.18 21.63
N ALA A 841 -3.64 -8.07 22.15
CA ALA A 841 -3.48 -8.66 23.48
C ALA A 841 -2.14 -9.43 23.62
N GLY A 842 -1.72 -10.16 22.59
CA GLY A 842 -0.43 -10.84 22.55
C GLY A 842 0.76 -9.87 22.54
N LEU A 843 0.69 -8.80 21.75
CA LEU A 843 1.70 -7.74 21.72
C LEU A 843 1.82 -6.98 23.06
N LEU A 844 0.69 -6.75 23.75
CA LEU A 844 0.66 -6.14 25.08
C LEU A 844 1.19 -7.09 26.16
N GLY A 845 0.79 -8.37 26.12
CA GLY A 845 1.33 -9.39 27.00
C GLY A 845 2.84 -9.52 26.84
N TYR A 846 3.34 -9.52 25.61
CA TYR A 846 4.78 -9.47 25.32
C TYR A 846 5.42 -8.17 25.85
N ALA A 847 4.81 -7.01 25.65
CA ALA A 847 5.37 -5.74 26.15
C ALA A 847 5.44 -5.66 27.67
N HIS A 848 4.44 -6.18 28.40
CA HIS A 848 4.45 -6.22 29.85
C HIS A 848 5.44 -7.28 30.37
N VAL A 849 5.36 -8.52 29.88
CA VAL A 849 6.18 -9.64 30.36
C VAL A 849 7.64 -9.58 29.90
N ALA A 850 7.92 -9.20 28.66
CA ALA A 850 9.27 -9.22 28.08
C ALA A 850 9.96 -7.84 28.08
N LEU A 851 9.20 -6.73 28.07
CA LEU A 851 9.79 -5.38 28.03
C LEU A 851 9.60 -4.58 29.33
N GLY A 852 8.76 -5.05 30.27
CA GLY A 852 8.50 -4.36 31.55
C GLY A 852 7.85 -2.98 31.40
N LYS A 853 7.12 -2.75 30.29
CA LYS A 853 6.56 -1.42 29.96
C LYS A 853 5.07 -1.34 30.27
N ASP A 854 4.74 -0.82 31.44
CA ASP A 854 3.36 -0.45 31.77
C ASP A 854 2.89 0.78 30.98
N GLY A 855 1.60 0.84 30.66
CA GLY A 855 1.00 1.96 29.91
C GLY A 855 1.26 1.96 28.40
N LEU A 856 2.02 1.01 27.85
CA LEU A 856 2.37 0.97 26.43
C LEU A 856 1.16 0.83 25.47
N LEU A 857 0.02 0.26 25.91
CA LEU A 857 -1.25 0.33 25.18
C LEU A 857 -1.73 1.78 25.00
N LEU A 858 -1.63 2.60 26.04
CA LEU A 858 -2.07 3.99 26.03
C LEU A 858 -1.23 4.80 25.04
N GLU A 859 0.10 4.61 25.06
CA GLU A 859 1.03 5.23 24.12
C GLU A 859 0.70 4.84 22.67
N TRP A 860 0.42 3.56 22.39
CA TRP A 860 0.06 3.09 21.06
C TRP A 860 -1.28 3.63 20.57
N LEU A 861 -2.32 3.60 21.40
CA LEU A 861 -3.64 4.13 21.04
C LEU A 861 -3.60 5.64 20.86
N ALA A 862 -2.87 6.37 21.70
CA ALA A 862 -2.66 7.81 21.56
C ALA A 862 -1.89 8.15 20.27
N ARG A 863 -0.83 7.41 19.93
CA ARG A 863 -0.09 7.57 18.66
C ARG A 863 -0.94 7.25 17.44
N PHE A 864 -1.74 6.18 17.49
CA PHE A 864 -2.61 5.78 16.38
C PHE A 864 -3.75 6.79 16.17
N ALA A 865 -4.40 7.25 17.24
CA ALA A 865 -5.42 8.30 17.17
C ALA A 865 -4.83 9.64 16.69
N PHE A 866 -3.64 10.03 17.18
CA PHE A 866 -2.91 11.19 16.70
C PHE A 866 -2.61 11.08 15.20
N GLY A 867 -2.05 9.95 14.76
CA GLY A 867 -1.72 9.73 13.36
C GLY A 867 -2.96 9.75 12.46
N PHE A 868 -4.08 9.15 12.90
CA PHE A 868 -5.33 9.21 12.16
C PHE A 868 -5.89 10.65 12.06
N ASN A 869 -5.94 11.37 13.20
CA ASN A 869 -6.53 12.71 13.27
C ASN A 869 -5.69 13.80 12.59
N ILE A 870 -4.36 13.72 12.66
CA ILE A 870 -3.44 14.78 12.22
C ILE A 870 -2.72 14.44 10.91
N TRP A 871 -2.33 13.19 10.70
CA TRP A 871 -1.60 12.76 9.49
C TRP A 871 -2.48 12.04 8.47
N GLY A 872 -3.68 11.57 8.85
CA GLY A 872 -4.47 10.64 8.05
C GLY A 872 -3.82 9.26 7.93
N SER A 873 -3.08 8.80 8.94
CA SER A 873 -2.40 7.50 8.89
C SER A 873 -3.35 6.32 9.13
N TRP A 874 -3.16 5.21 8.41
CA TRP A 874 -4.02 4.00 8.44
C TRP A 874 -3.27 2.68 8.73
N GLY A 875 -2.06 2.74 9.32
CA GLY A 875 -1.22 1.57 9.58
C GLY A 875 -1.60 0.75 10.82
N VAL A 876 -0.81 -0.29 11.10
CA VAL A 876 -1.04 -1.27 12.19
C VAL A 876 0.03 -1.12 13.28
N PRO A 877 -0.31 -1.09 14.59
CA PRO A 877 0.67 -0.92 15.66
C PRO A 877 1.59 -2.14 15.81
N VAL A 878 2.90 -1.89 15.79
CA VAL A 878 3.99 -2.83 16.03
C VAL A 878 5.08 -2.08 16.83
N GLY A 879 5.38 -2.54 18.03
CA GLY A 879 6.37 -1.89 18.89
C GLY A 879 7.83 -2.06 18.40
N GLN A 880 8.62 -1.00 18.48
CA GLN A 880 10.08 -1.07 18.50
C GLN A 880 10.59 -0.75 19.92
N TYR A 881 11.75 -1.32 20.29
CA TYR A 881 12.28 -1.23 21.66
C TYR A 881 13.38 -0.17 21.79
N THR A 882 13.33 0.59 22.88
CA THR A 882 14.33 1.60 23.28
C THR A 882 14.50 1.57 24.80
N ILE A 883 15.73 1.81 25.28
CA ILE A 883 16.08 1.95 26.69
C ILE A 883 15.67 3.35 27.17
N HIS A 884 14.87 3.44 28.24
CA HIS A 884 14.18 4.69 28.61
C HIS A 884 15.07 5.75 29.26
N THR A 885 16.01 5.39 30.14
CA THR A 885 16.83 6.35 30.89
C THR A 885 18.24 5.81 31.13
N GLY A 886 19.23 6.71 31.23
CA GLY A 886 20.62 6.37 31.60
C GLY A 886 21.45 5.60 30.56
N SER A 887 20.91 5.26 29.38
CA SER A 887 21.62 4.54 28.31
C SER A 887 22.94 5.20 27.88
N SER A 888 22.96 6.53 27.78
CA SER A 888 24.15 7.34 27.50
C SER A 888 25.27 7.18 28.53
N ASN A 889 24.92 6.82 29.76
CA ASN A 889 25.84 6.59 30.87
C ASN A 889 26.34 5.15 30.97
N ILE A 890 26.02 4.27 30.01
CA ILE A 890 26.54 2.90 29.95
C ILE A 890 27.77 2.87 29.04
N THR A 891 28.83 2.17 29.47
CA THR A 891 29.95 1.75 28.63
C THR A 891 30.00 0.24 28.56
N ILE A 892 30.18 -0.31 27.36
CA ILE A 892 30.33 -1.75 27.15
C ILE A 892 31.80 -2.04 26.80
N TYR A 893 32.44 -2.93 27.57
CA TYR A 893 33.78 -3.42 27.31
C TYR A 893 33.71 -4.87 26.88
N ASN A 894 34.46 -5.24 25.84
CA ASN A 894 34.68 -6.64 25.48
C ASN A 894 35.85 -7.15 26.32
N ASP A 895 35.61 -8.14 27.17
CA ASP A 895 36.60 -8.81 28.00
C ASP A 895 37.06 -10.11 27.30
N PRO A 896 38.27 -10.15 26.70
CA PRO A 896 38.73 -11.30 25.92
C PRO A 896 39.31 -12.43 26.79
N GLU A 897 39.70 -12.17 28.03
CA GLU A 897 40.37 -13.14 28.91
C GLU A 897 39.38 -14.04 29.64
N THR A 898 38.57 -14.77 28.88
CA THR A 898 37.61 -15.73 29.42
C THR A 898 38.13 -17.16 29.31
N SER A 899 37.84 -18.00 30.33
CA SER A 899 38.20 -19.42 30.31
C SER A 899 37.51 -20.23 29.21
N SER A 900 36.53 -19.65 28.51
CA SER A 900 35.84 -20.25 27.37
C SER A 900 36.36 -19.79 26.01
N GLY A 901 37.40 -18.94 25.95
CA GLY A 901 38.01 -18.46 24.71
C GLY A 901 37.10 -17.60 23.84
N GLN A 902 36.04 -17.02 24.41
CA GLN A 902 35.07 -16.17 23.72
C GLN A 902 34.85 -14.89 24.53
N PRO A 903 34.92 -13.69 23.91
CA PRO A 903 34.89 -12.44 24.65
C PRO A 903 33.54 -12.24 25.36
N LEU A 904 33.59 -11.89 26.64
CA LEU A 904 32.40 -11.53 27.42
C LEU A 904 32.17 -10.02 27.30
N GLN A 905 31.03 -9.60 26.76
CA GLN A 905 30.69 -8.18 26.75
C GLN A 905 30.19 -7.80 28.14
N ARG A 906 30.74 -6.75 28.76
CA ARG A 906 30.38 -6.28 30.10
C ARG A 906 29.95 -4.82 30.03
N ALA A 907 28.70 -4.55 30.39
CA ALA A 907 28.15 -3.20 30.50
C ALA A 907 28.37 -2.65 31.93
N PHE A 908 28.84 -1.42 32.04
CA PHE A 908 29.07 -0.72 33.30
C PHE A 908 28.53 0.71 33.25
N CYS A 909 28.16 1.27 34.40
CA CYS A 909 27.81 2.67 34.54
C CYS A 909 29.08 3.54 34.56
N LYS A 910 29.16 4.56 33.70
CA LYS A 910 30.23 5.56 33.62
C LYS A 910 30.39 6.38 34.91
N ILE A 911 29.31 6.56 35.66
CA ILE A 911 29.26 7.45 36.83
C ILE A 911 29.81 6.76 38.09
N CYS A 912 29.38 5.52 38.36
CA CYS A 912 29.73 4.80 39.59
C CYS A 912 30.61 3.56 39.37
N GLY A 913 30.94 3.20 38.12
CA GLY A 913 31.73 2.01 37.81
C GLY A 913 31.00 0.68 38.04
N SER A 914 29.76 0.69 38.55
CA SER A 914 28.99 -0.53 38.79
C SER A 914 28.71 -1.28 37.50
N LYS A 915 28.93 -2.60 37.52
CA LYS A 915 28.51 -3.49 36.43
C LYS A 915 26.98 -3.50 36.34
N ILE A 916 26.45 -3.21 35.17
CA ILE A 916 25.01 -3.21 34.86
C ILE A 916 24.59 -4.55 34.28
N SER A 917 25.35 -5.09 33.34
CA SER A 917 25.08 -6.42 32.76
C SER A 917 26.32 -7.05 32.13
N ALA A 918 26.20 -8.30 31.68
CA ALA A 918 27.11 -8.90 30.72
C ALA A 918 26.38 -9.87 29.78
N SER A 919 26.80 -9.93 28.53
CA SER A 919 26.30 -10.87 27.52
C SER A 919 27.47 -11.66 26.93
N THR A 920 27.21 -12.91 26.53
CA THR A 920 28.22 -13.79 25.93
C THR A 920 27.80 -14.28 24.54
N PRO A 921 28.69 -14.30 23.54
CA PRO A 921 28.40 -14.88 22.22
C PRO A 921 27.99 -16.36 22.28
N LEU A 922 28.39 -17.08 23.33
CA LEU A 922 28.10 -18.51 23.55
C LEU A 922 26.63 -18.78 23.86
N ASN A 923 25.89 -17.79 24.35
CA ASN A 923 24.45 -17.88 24.55
C ASN A 923 23.84 -16.47 24.48
N LYS A 924 23.39 -16.09 23.28
CA LYS A 924 22.89 -14.75 22.97
C LYS A 924 21.55 -14.43 23.63
N ASP A 925 20.83 -15.45 24.07
CA ASP A 925 19.50 -15.34 24.70
C ASP A 925 19.60 -15.09 26.21
N ILE A 926 20.82 -15.02 26.77
CA ILE A 926 21.07 -14.82 28.21
C ILE A 926 21.90 -13.55 28.45
N ILE A 927 21.31 -12.63 29.22
CA ILE A 927 22.00 -11.47 29.79
C ILE A 927 22.19 -11.70 31.28
N SER A 928 23.44 -11.69 31.73
CA SER A 928 23.81 -11.75 33.15
C SER A 928 23.64 -10.37 33.79
N ILE A 929 22.81 -10.29 34.83
CA ILE A 929 22.51 -9.05 35.56
C ILE A 929 23.01 -9.23 37.01
N PRO A 930 23.83 -8.31 37.56
CA PRO A 930 24.24 -8.36 38.97
C PRO A 930 23.06 -8.07 39.90
N ALA A 931 22.83 -8.92 40.91
CA ALA A 931 21.73 -8.73 41.86
C ALA A 931 21.75 -7.37 42.58
N GLY A 932 22.94 -6.77 42.76
CA GLY A 932 23.11 -5.47 43.41
C GLY A 932 22.64 -4.25 42.60
N ILE A 933 22.15 -4.42 41.37
CA ILE A 933 21.45 -3.35 40.63
C ILE A 933 19.93 -3.50 40.64
N LEU A 934 19.39 -4.48 41.38
CA LEU A 934 17.96 -4.67 41.58
C LEU A 934 17.54 -3.98 42.88
N GLU A 935 17.20 -2.69 42.78
CA GLU A 935 16.84 -1.85 43.94
C GLU A 935 15.58 -2.36 44.68
N THR A 936 14.71 -3.09 43.97
CA THR A 936 13.53 -3.79 44.49
C THR A 936 13.41 -5.20 43.91
N ALA A 937 14.29 -6.12 44.33
CA ALA A 937 14.10 -7.56 44.09
C ALA A 937 12.93 -8.12 44.94
N GLY A 938 11.70 -7.84 44.53
CA GLY A 938 10.48 -8.42 45.11
C GLY A 938 10.17 -9.82 44.55
N LEU A 939 9.16 -10.49 45.13
CA LEU A 939 8.69 -11.81 44.68
C LEU A 939 8.05 -11.82 43.27
N GLU A 940 7.82 -10.65 42.67
CA GLU A 940 7.21 -10.51 41.35
C GLU A 940 8.18 -10.84 40.20
N TRP A 941 9.49 -10.71 40.42
CA TRP A 941 10.51 -11.02 39.42
C TRP A 941 11.37 -12.23 39.86
N VAL A 942 11.61 -13.17 38.95
CA VAL A 942 12.45 -14.36 39.19
C VAL A 942 13.38 -14.59 37.99
N PRO A 943 14.69 -14.81 38.21
CA PRO A 943 15.61 -15.09 37.13
C PRO A 943 15.42 -16.52 36.57
N HIS A 944 15.40 -16.66 35.24
CA HIS A 944 15.32 -17.96 34.56
C HIS A 944 16.46 -18.92 34.94
N LYS A 945 17.64 -18.37 35.28
CA LYS A 945 18.80 -19.10 35.79
C LYS A 945 19.48 -18.26 36.87
N GLU A 946 19.88 -18.90 37.97
CA GLU A 946 20.59 -18.24 39.06
C GLU A 946 21.99 -18.83 39.21
N GLN A 947 22.99 -17.97 39.40
CA GLN A 947 24.39 -18.37 39.47
C GLN A 947 25.11 -17.60 40.57
N PHE A 948 25.77 -18.32 41.46
CA PHE A 948 26.61 -17.74 42.51
C PHE A 948 28.09 -18.08 42.28
N CYS A 949 28.96 -17.58 43.16
CA CYS A 949 30.40 -17.89 43.12
C CYS A 949 30.78 -18.99 44.14
N ILE A 950 30.24 -18.91 45.36
CA ILE A 950 30.41 -19.87 46.47
C ILE A 950 29.14 -19.92 47.35
N THR A 951 28.67 -18.76 47.84
CA THR A 951 27.51 -18.63 48.74
C THR A 951 26.58 -17.51 48.26
N LYS A 952 25.26 -17.68 48.42
CA LYS A 952 24.25 -16.64 48.18
C LYS A 952 24.33 -15.56 49.26
N ALA A 953 24.30 -14.28 48.90
CA ALA A 953 24.31 -13.19 49.87
C ALA A 953 22.93 -13.06 50.53
N MET A 954 22.88 -12.89 51.86
CA MET A 954 21.63 -12.98 52.65
C MET A 954 20.54 -11.96 52.29
N TRP A 955 20.90 -10.87 51.60
CA TRP A 955 19.95 -9.85 51.12
C TRP A 955 19.32 -10.20 49.76
N VAL A 956 19.81 -11.23 49.05
CA VAL A 956 19.18 -11.72 47.82
C VAL A 956 18.03 -12.65 48.22
N PRO A 957 16.77 -12.38 47.82
CA PRO A 957 15.63 -13.22 48.17
C PRO A 957 15.85 -14.68 47.79
N ASP A 958 15.36 -15.61 48.61
CA ASP A 958 15.24 -16.99 48.15
C ASP A 958 13.97 -17.14 47.29
N PHE A 959 14.17 -17.57 46.04
CA PHE A 959 13.10 -17.74 45.07
C PHE A 959 12.60 -19.20 45.01
N GLY A 960 13.23 -20.12 45.77
CA GLY A 960 12.83 -21.53 45.87
C GLY A 960 12.82 -22.25 44.52
N ASP A 961 11.80 -23.10 44.31
CA ASP A 961 11.60 -23.90 43.09
C ASP A 961 11.25 -23.07 41.84
N ARG A 962 11.05 -21.76 41.97
CA ARG A 962 10.70 -20.89 40.83
C ARG A 962 11.86 -20.68 39.85
N ILE A 963 13.09 -21.03 40.24
CA ILE A 963 14.28 -20.99 39.39
C ILE A 963 14.55 -22.37 38.81
N VAL A 964 14.44 -22.48 37.48
CA VAL A 964 14.57 -23.76 36.76
C VAL A 964 16.02 -24.32 36.77
N GLN A 965 17.04 -23.46 36.90
CA GLN A 965 18.45 -23.88 36.89
C GLN A 965 19.32 -23.05 37.85
N LYS A 966 19.88 -23.69 38.88
CA LYS A 966 20.84 -23.11 39.83
C LYS A 966 22.26 -23.64 39.56
N PHE A 967 23.25 -22.75 39.41
CA PHE A 967 24.65 -23.10 39.08
C PHE A 967 25.65 -22.58 40.10
N LYS A 968 26.64 -23.42 40.45
CA LYS A 968 27.64 -23.06 41.47
C LYS A 968 28.80 -22.22 40.94
N ARG A 969 29.15 -22.34 39.64
CA ARG A 969 30.18 -21.54 38.93
C ARG A 969 29.98 -21.55 37.40
N GLY A 970 29.57 -20.41 36.83
CA GLY A 970 29.46 -20.21 35.38
C GLY A 970 28.23 -20.89 34.70
N PRO A 971 27.86 -20.48 33.48
CA PRO A 971 26.71 -21.05 32.75
C PRO A 971 26.85 -22.51 32.30
N GLY A 972 28.04 -23.09 32.46
CA GLY A 972 28.37 -24.49 32.14
C GLY A 972 29.04 -25.25 33.28
N GLY A 973 28.97 -24.74 34.52
CA GLY A 973 29.48 -25.45 35.69
C GLY A 973 28.53 -26.51 36.22
N GLU A 974 28.93 -27.16 37.30
CA GLU A 974 28.09 -28.12 38.02
C GLU A 974 26.75 -27.49 38.43
N ILE A 975 25.67 -28.14 38.01
CA ILE A 975 24.31 -27.85 38.46
C ILE A 975 24.24 -28.18 39.94
N ILE A 976 23.69 -27.27 40.73
CA ILE A 976 23.35 -27.56 42.12
C ILE A 976 22.15 -28.50 42.10
N LYS A 977 22.39 -29.80 42.30
CA LYS A 977 21.35 -30.71 42.77
C LYS A 977 21.20 -30.47 44.26
N GLU A 978 20.03 -29.97 44.65
CA GLU A 978 19.50 -30.09 46.01
C GLU A 978 19.02 -31.53 46.25
#